data_AF-A0A432EZV3-F1
#
_entry.id   AF-A0A432EZV3-F1
#
_cell.length_a   1.000
_cell.length_b   1.000
_cell.length_c   1.000
_cell.angle_alpha   90.00
_cell.angle_beta   90.00
_cell.angle_gamma   90.00
#
_symmetry.space_group_name_H-M   'P 1'
#
loop_
_entity.id
_entity.type
_entity.pdbx_description
1 polymer ?
#
loop_
_entity_poly.entity_id
_entity_poly.type
_entity_poly.pdbx_seq_one_letter_code
_entity_poly.pdbx_strand_id
1 'polypeptide(L)'
;MDIDKVAVIGAGVMGAGIAAHVANAGIPVILLDVVPDGASNRSVLAETAVHNMLKADPAPLMHKRNARRIQTGNLDDDMSLLAQCDLIIEAVIENLEIKQDLYRRVDTARKHGSIVSSNTSTIPLAKLVNGLPEDFARDFAITHFFNPPRYLRLLEVVAGTHTRADAITSLQVFGDRALGKSVVLCKDTPGFIANRIGILWTTSAIRFAFEDQLSVEEADAIVGRPMGIPKTGVFGLMDLVGIDLQPHVSSSMLSSLPAQDMFRDLHQESELIARMIREGYTGRKGKGGFYRLNRTNGKRIKESLDLQTGEYRTARKASLESIGAGRKGLRALVEHPDKGGRYAWRVLAHTLSYATSLVPEIADDVYAVDEAMRNGYAWKWGPFEMIDQLGPAWFAAQLRESGMAVPQLLDQVGDGTFYRTKQGVLQYFGTDDTYHNVVRSDGVLLLQDIKRTTTRIAGNGSASLWDIGDGVVCLEFHTKMNSIDPGIMSMVEKALQVIPAENHKALIIHSEAANFSVGANIGLALFAANIAGWPEITKSVKAGQDAYKALKYAPFPVVGAPSGMALAGGLEILLHCDAVQAHAETYMGLVEVGVGLVPAWGGCKEMLARWHHNPKGPQGPMPAVTRVFETIGTATVARSADEARDFLFLRDGDGITMNRDRLLADAKAIALQLADDYVPPEPTEYALPGPTAATAMTLVLDDFRRAGKATDHDVVVGKALAWVLSGGKTDITETITEDHLLSLERRTIVELLKKSPTLDRIEHMLETGKPLRN
;
A
#
# COMPACT_ATOMS: atom_id res chain seq x y z
N MET A 1 25.40 -12.37 6.79
CA MET A 1 24.84 -13.42 7.65
C MET A 1 23.37 -13.53 7.30
N ASP A 2 22.84 -14.75 7.19
CA ASP A 2 21.41 -14.93 6.97
C ASP A 2 20.64 -14.75 8.29
N ILE A 3 19.47 -14.12 8.22
CA ILE A 3 18.62 -13.84 9.39
C ILE A 3 17.43 -14.78 9.33
N ASP A 4 17.54 -15.91 10.05
CA ASP A 4 16.57 -17.00 10.00
C ASP A 4 15.65 -17.04 11.22
N LYS A 5 16.03 -16.38 12.32
CA LYS A 5 15.19 -16.24 13.52
C LYS A 5 15.36 -14.87 14.18
N VAL A 6 14.24 -14.24 14.53
CA VAL A 6 14.20 -12.88 15.08
C VAL A 6 13.59 -12.88 16.49
N ALA A 7 14.13 -12.07 17.39
CA ALA A 7 13.42 -11.66 18.61
C ALA A 7 12.98 -10.20 18.48
N VAL A 8 11.79 -9.88 19.00
CA VAL A 8 11.28 -8.54 19.18
C VAL A 8 10.98 -8.35 20.66
N ILE A 9 11.56 -7.31 21.26
CA ILE A 9 11.40 -6.99 22.68
C ILE A 9 10.52 -5.75 22.81
N GLY A 10 9.38 -5.91 23.48
CA GLY A 10 8.30 -4.94 23.60
C GLY A 10 7.08 -5.39 22.79
N ALA A 11 5.97 -5.72 23.45
CA ALA A 11 4.73 -6.18 22.82
C ALA A 11 3.70 -5.05 22.63
N GLY A 12 4.16 -3.80 22.65
CA GLY A 12 3.36 -2.62 22.26
C GLY A 12 3.00 -2.61 20.78
N VAL A 13 2.34 -1.54 20.32
CA VAL A 13 1.83 -1.43 18.93
C VAL A 13 2.92 -1.65 17.89
N MET A 14 4.09 -1.04 18.04
CA MET A 14 5.21 -1.18 17.09
C MET A 14 5.84 -2.57 17.15
N GLY A 15 6.23 -3.05 18.33
CA GLY A 15 6.89 -4.36 18.44
C GLY A 15 5.98 -5.52 18.03
N ALA A 16 4.70 -5.50 18.39
CA ALA A 16 3.72 -6.47 17.89
C ALA A 16 3.56 -6.39 16.35
N GLY A 17 3.57 -5.19 15.79
CA GLY A 17 3.52 -4.97 14.34
C GLY A 17 4.77 -5.46 13.59
N ILE A 18 5.95 -5.25 14.17
CA ILE A 18 7.23 -5.74 13.63
C ILE A 18 7.24 -7.26 13.68
N ALA A 19 6.87 -7.87 14.82
CA ALA A 19 6.80 -9.32 14.96
C ALA A 19 5.82 -9.95 13.96
N ALA A 20 4.65 -9.34 13.76
CA ALA A 20 3.70 -9.77 12.74
C ALA A 20 4.29 -9.67 11.32
N HIS A 21 5.02 -8.61 11.01
CA HIS A 21 5.61 -8.42 9.67
C HIS A 21 6.75 -9.41 9.38
N VAL A 22 7.62 -9.68 10.37
CA VAL A 22 8.64 -10.74 10.24
C VAL A 22 7.98 -12.12 10.08
N ALA A 23 6.90 -12.39 10.82
CA ALA A 23 6.12 -13.63 10.66
C ALA A 23 5.47 -13.75 9.28
N ASN A 24 5.06 -12.64 8.66
CA ASN A 24 4.54 -12.61 7.28
C ASN A 24 5.61 -12.98 6.25
N ALA A 25 6.87 -12.60 6.49
CA ALA A 25 8.02 -13.01 5.67
C ALA A 25 8.37 -14.50 5.82
N GLY A 26 7.62 -15.27 6.63
CA GLY A 26 7.84 -16.69 6.82
C GLY A 26 8.82 -17.04 7.93
N ILE A 27 9.34 -16.04 8.65
CA ILE A 27 10.45 -16.17 9.60
C ILE A 27 9.90 -16.38 11.02
N PRO A 28 10.43 -17.34 11.80
CA PRO A 28 10.09 -17.51 13.21
C PRO A 28 10.47 -16.28 14.06
N VAL A 29 9.56 -15.86 14.93
CA VAL A 29 9.73 -14.68 15.79
C VAL A 29 9.48 -15.01 17.24
N ILE A 30 10.29 -14.45 18.12
CA ILE A 30 10.05 -14.45 19.57
C ILE A 30 9.57 -13.06 19.96
N LEU A 31 8.43 -12.97 20.64
CA LEU A 31 7.90 -11.72 21.15
C LEU A 31 7.97 -11.73 22.68
N LEU A 32 8.84 -10.88 23.23
CA LEU A 32 9.05 -10.76 24.67
C LEU A 32 8.54 -9.41 25.18
N ASP A 33 8.04 -9.38 26.40
CA ASP A 33 7.73 -8.14 27.13
C ASP A 33 8.03 -8.30 28.63
N VAL A 34 7.95 -7.20 29.39
CA VAL A 34 8.06 -7.21 30.85
C VAL A 34 6.95 -8.02 31.50
N VAL A 35 7.23 -8.57 32.69
CA VAL A 35 6.20 -9.20 33.53
C VAL A 35 5.43 -8.09 34.26
N PRO A 36 4.11 -7.95 34.07
CA PRO A 36 3.34 -6.97 34.83
C PRO A 36 3.31 -7.33 36.32
N ASP A 37 3.38 -6.31 37.19
CA ASP A 37 3.34 -6.51 38.64
C ASP A 37 2.11 -7.29 39.08
N GLY A 38 2.33 -8.39 39.81
CA GLY A 38 1.26 -9.26 40.32
C GLY A 38 0.53 -10.11 39.28
N ALA A 39 1.04 -10.19 38.04
CA ALA A 39 0.42 -11.00 36.99
C ALA A 39 0.48 -12.51 37.31
N SER A 40 -0.68 -13.18 37.25
CA SER A 40 -0.77 -14.64 37.36
C SER A 40 -0.24 -15.34 36.09
N ASN A 41 -0.50 -14.74 34.93
CA ASN A 41 0.11 -15.12 33.66
C ASN A 41 1.25 -14.14 33.34
N ARG A 42 2.49 -14.62 33.45
CA ARG A 42 3.69 -13.78 33.33
C ARG A 42 3.97 -13.29 31.91
N SER A 43 3.43 -13.96 30.88
CA SER A 43 3.58 -13.58 29.47
C SER A 43 2.34 -12.89 28.87
N VAL A 44 1.42 -12.44 29.74
CA VAL A 44 0.10 -11.92 29.32
C VAL A 44 0.18 -10.77 28.31
N LEU A 45 1.20 -9.91 28.36
CA LEU A 45 1.35 -8.80 27.41
C LEU A 45 1.61 -9.30 25.99
N ALA A 46 2.60 -10.18 25.83
CA ALA A 46 2.94 -10.77 24.53
C ALA A 46 1.79 -11.62 23.96
N GLU A 47 1.14 -12.42 24.81
CA GLU A 47 -0.03 -13.22 24.41
C GLU A 47 -1.22 -12.35 23.98
N THR A 48 -1.48 -11.28 24.73
CA THR A 48 -2.54 -10.33 24.41
C THR A 48 -2.24 -9.60 23.10
N ALA A 49 -0.97 -9.25 22.83
CA ALA A 49 -0.58 -8.66 21.56
C ALA A 49 -0.87 -9.58 20.37
N VAL A 50 -0.53 -10.88 20.48
CA VAL A 50 -0.85 -11.90 19.46
C VAL A 50 -2.36 -12.08 19.31
N HIS A 51 -3.12 -12.07 20.41
CA HIS A 51 -4.57 -12.15 20.37
C HIS A 51 -5.21 -10.93 19.67
N ASN A 52 -4.72 -9.72 19.97
CA ASN A 52 -5.22 -8.48 19.40
C ASN A 52 -4.91 -8.35 17.91
N MET A 53 -3.71 -8.75 17.47
CA MET A 53 -3.33 -8.69 16.05
C MET A 53 -4.19 -9.58 15.15
N LEU A 54 -4.72 -10.70 15.67
CA LEU A 54 -5.64 -11.59 14.95
C LEU A 54 -7.03 -10.97 14.68
N LYS A 55 -7.37 -9.89 15.39
CA LYS A 55 -8.66 -9.18 15.32
C LYS A 55 -8.54 -7.75 14.79
N ALA A 56 -7.32 -7.24 14.62
CA ALA A 56 -7.07 -5.86 14.21
C ALA A 56 -7.52 -5.58 12.77
N ASP A 57 -8.00 -4.35 12.53
CA ASP A 57 -8.33 -3.83 11.21
C ASP A 57 -7.77 -2.39 11.09
N PRO A 58 -6.81 -2.12 10.19
CA PRO A 58 -6.22 -3.04 9.22
C PRO A 58 -5.38 -4.15 9.87
N ALA A 59 -5.36 -5.33 9.25
CA ALA A 59 -4.69 -6.51 9.80
C ALA A 59 -3.16 -6.41 9.68
N PRO A 60 -2.38 -6.59 10.76
CA PRO A 60 -0.91 -6.61 10.69
C PRO A 60 -0.36 -7.92 10.11
N LEU A 61 -1.11 -9.02 10.19
CA LEU A 61 -0.77 -10.30 9.57
C LEU A 61 -1.38 -10.36 8.16
N MET A 62 -0.60 -10.78 7.18
CA MET A 62 -1.07 -11.06 5.81
C MET A 62 -2.05 -12.23 5.79
N HIS A 63 -1.85 -13.21 6.67
CA HIS A 63 -2.76 -14.32 6.89
C HIS A 63 -2.72 -14.73 8.38
N LYS A 64 -3.87 -15.08 8.97
CA LYS A 64 -3.96 -15.46 10.41
C LYS A 64 -3.01 -16.59 10.81
N ARG A 65 -2.82 -17.58 9.94
CA ARG A 65 -1.83 -18.68 10.10
C ARG A 65 -0.42 -18.21 10.43
N ASN A 66 -0.01 -17.02 10.01
CA ASN A 66 1.34 -16.52 10.24
C ASN A 66 1.60 -16.26 11.74
N ALA A 67 0.55 -16.05 12.55
CA ALA A 67 0.67 -15.97 14.01
C ALA A 67 1.32 -17.21 14.64
N ARG A 68 1.22 -18.40 14.01
CA ARG A 68 1.86 -19.63 14.50
C ARG A 68 3.40 -19.58 14.52
N ARG A 69 3.98 -18.59 13.84
CA ARG A 69 5.42 -18.34 13.83
C ARG A 69 5.88 -17.44 14.98
N ILE A 70 4.94 -16.89 15.75
CA ILE A 70 5.23 -16.00 16.88
C ILE A 70 5.18 -16.82 18.16
N GLN A 71 6.34 -17.03 18.77
CA GLN A 71 6.49 -17.58 20.11
C GLN A 71 6.46 -16.42 21.12
N THR A 72 5.51 -16.42 22.05
CA THR A 72 5.41 -15.41 23.11
C THR A 72 6.20 -15.82 24.34
N GLY A 73 6.75 -14.85 25.07
CA GLY A 73 7.44 -15.06 26.34
C GLY A 73 7.61 -13.76 27.12
N ASN A 74 8.44 -13.77 28.16
CA ASN A 74 8.72 -12.61 28.99
C ASN A 74 10.22 -12.40 29.29
N LEU A 75 10.58 -11.18 29.70
CA LEU A 75 11.97 -10.80 29.93
C LEU A 75 12.62 -11.43 31.17
N ASP A 76 11.85 -11.98 32.10
CA ASP A 76 12.40 -12.55 33.33
C ASP A 76 12.67 -14.05 33.19
N ASP A 77 11.78 -14.77 32.52
CA ASP A 77 11.85 -16.23 32.41
C ASP A 77 12.48 -16.71 31.08
N ASP A 78 12.31 -15.94 30.00
CA ASP A 78 12.52 -16.44 28.62
C ASP A 78 13.70 -15.78 27.88
N MET A 79 14.54 -15.01 28.54
CA MET A 79 15.71 -14.35 27.90
C MET A 79 16.69 -15.34 27.28
N SER A 80 16.78 -16.57 27.79
CA SER A 80 17.61 -17.63 27.20
C SER A 80 17.23 -17.96 25.76
N LEU A 81 16.00 -17.64 25.34
CA LEU A 81 15.54 -17.78 23.97
C LEU A 81 16.23 -16.82 23.00
N LEU A 82 16.99 -15.81 23.45
CA LEU A 82 17.76 -14.93 22.58
C LEU A 82 18.99 -15.63 21.98
N ALA A 83 19.48 -16.71 22.60
CA ALA A 83 20.64 -17.47 22.13
C ALA A 83 20.44 -18.18 20.78
N GLN A 84 19.21 -18.24 20.28
CA GLN A 84 18.85 -18.84 18.99
C GLN A 84 18.55 -17.79 17.90
N CYS A 85 18.54 -16.49 18.22
CA CYS A 85 18.15 -15.44 17.28
C CYS A 85 19.36 -14.84 16.56
N ASP A 86 19.21 -14.57 15.27
CA ASP A 86 20.21 -13.87 14.44
C ASP A 86 20.06 -12.34 14.57
N LEU A 87 18.83 -11.88 14.79
CA LEU A 87 18.47 -10.47 14.97
C LEU A 87 17.56 -10.30 16.18
N ILE A 88 17.87 -9.30 17.02
CA ILE A 88 17.11 -8.92 18.20
C ILE A 88 16.71 -7.44 18.04
N ILE A 89 15.42 -7.15 17.93
CA ILE A 89 14.88 -5.80 17.71
C ILE A 89 14.22 -5.30 19.00
N GLU A 90 14.75 -4.21 19.55
CA GLU A 90 14.19 -3.50 20.69
C GLU A 90 13.13 -2.49 20.23
N ALA A 91 11.93 -2.57 20.84
CA ALA A 91 10.79 -1.70 20.59
C ALA A 91 10.01 -1.39 21.90
N VAL A 92 10.74 -1.13 22.97
CA VAL A 92 10.23 -0.70 24.28
C VAL A 92 10.09 0.82 24.37
N ILE A 93 9.63 1.30 25.53
CA ILE A 93 9.40 2.73 25.79
C ILE A 93 10.62 3.60 25.50
N GLU A 94 10.38 4.83 25.04
CA GLU A 94 11.42 5.77 24.59
C GLU A 94 12.13 6.44 25.78
N ASN A 95 12.86 5.64 26.57
CA ASN A 95 13.65 6.07 27.71
C ASN A 95 15.06 5.46 27.64
N LEU A 96 16.08 6.32 27.71
CA LEU A 96 17.48 5.91 27.53
C LEU A 96 17.96 4.91 28.58
N GLU A 97 17.67 5.15 29.87
CA GLU A 97 18.15 4.30 30.97
C GLU A 97 17.54 2.89 30.88
N ILE A 98 16.24 2.81 30.58
CA ILE A 98 15.51 1.55 30.44
C ILE A 98 16.04 0.75 29.25
N LYS A 99 16.30 1.40 28.11
CA LYS A 99 16.91 0.75 26.94
C LYS A 99 18.31 0.23 27.25
N GLN A 100 19.16 1.03 27.89
CA GLN A 100 20.52 0.62 28.26
C GLN A 100 20.54 -0.55 29.25
N ASP A 101 19.64 -0.56 30.24
CA ASP A 101 19.50 -1.69 31.16
C ASP A 101 19.10 -2.98 30.41
N LEU A 102 18.12 -2.87 29.52
CA LEU A 102 17.73 -3.97 28.66
C LEU A 102 18.89 -4.47 27.80
N TYR A 103 19.70 -3.58 27.21
CA TYR A 103 20.85 -3.97 26.39
C TYR A 103 21.88 -4.78 27.18
N ARG A 104 22.16 -4.43 28.43
CA ARG A 104 23.04 -5.25 29.29
C ARG A 104 22.47 -6.65 29.50
N ARG A 105 21.16 -6.77 29.73
CA ARG A 105 20.50 -8.08 29.86
C ARG A 105 20.56 -8.88 28.55
N VAL A 106 20.30 -8.22 27.42
CA VAL A 106 20.37 -8.83 26.08
C VAL A 106 21.78 -9.34 25.80
N ASP A 107 22.82 -8.57 26.11
CA ASP A 107 24.21 -8.96 25.88
C ASP A 107 24.58 -10.25 26.62
N THR A 108 24.08 -10.44 27.84
CA THR A 108 24.32 -11.68 28.60
C THR A 108 23.60 -12.92 28.05
N ALA A 109 22.53 -12.73 27.26
CA ALA A 109 21.64 -13.82 26.85
C ALA A 109 21.69 -14.13 25.35
N ARG A 110 22.11 -13.18 24.52
CA ARG A 110 22.24 -13.34 23.07
C ARG A 110 23.37 -14.30 22.71
N LYS A 111 23.32 -14.85 21.49
CA LYS A 111 24.49 -15.53 20.94
C LYS A 111 25.51 -14.52 20.44
N HIS A 112 26.80 -14.84 20.57
CA HIS A 112 27.87 -13.97 20.08
C HIS A 112 27.72 -13.73 18.57
N GLY A 113 27.87 -12.48 18.14
CA GLY A 113 27.68 -12.08 16.74
C GLY A 113 26.23 -12.01 16.27
N SER A 114 25.21 -12.16 17.13
CA SER A 114 23.84 -11.77 16.75
C SER A 114 23.75 -10.26 16.56
N ILE A 115 22.96 -9.80 15.60
CA ILE A 115 22.69 -8.37 15.43
C ILE A 115 21.69 -7.93 16.51
N VAL A 116 21.96 -6.79 17.16
CA VAL A 116 20.99 -6.13 18.03
C VAL A 116 20.60 -4.80 17.39
N SER A 117 19.31 -4.51 17.31
CA SER A 117 18.85 -3.23 16.79
C SER A 117 17.80 -2.58 17.67
N SER A 118 17.68 -1.26 17.57
CA SER A 118 16.60 -0.49 18.19
C SER A 118 15.66 0.10 17.14
N ASN A 119 14.37 0.11 17.44
CA ASN A 119 13.33 0.82 16.69
C ASN A 119 13.10 2.25 17.23
N THR A 120 14.03 2.81 18.01
CA THR A 120 13.95 4.21 18.49
C THR A 120 13.64 5.17 17.35
N SER A 121 12.90 6.24 17.63
CA SER A 121 12.50 7.24 16.63
C SER A 121 13.28 8.54 16.73
N THR A 122 13.92 8.82 17.87
CA THR A 122 14.57 10.11 18.13
C THR A 122 15.89 10.02 18.90
N ILE A 123 16.20 8.90 19.57
CA ILE A 123 17.42 8.77 20.37
C ILE A 123 18.59 8.36 19.45
N PRO A 124 19.70 9.13 19.41
CA PRO A 124 20.87 8.75 18.63
C PRO A 124 21.50 7.43 19.10
N LEU A 125 21.98 6.63 18.15
CA LEU A 125 22.69 5.36 18.36
C LEU A 125 23.85 5.55 19.33
N ALA A 126 24.65 6.61 19.15
CA ALA A 126 25.79 6.91 20.02
C ALA A 126 25.39 7.04 21.50
N LYS A 127 24.19 7.54 21.80
CA LYS A 127 23.69 7.59 23.19
C LYS A 127 23.24 6.21 23.68
N LEU A 128 22.59 5.42 22.82
CA LEU A 128 22.09 4.09 23.16
C LEU A 128 23.21 3.13 23.57
N VAL A 129 24.33 3.14 22.85
CA VAL A 129 25.46 2.22 23.12
C VAL A 129 26.48 2.77 24.11
N ASN A 130 26.32 4.01 24.58
CA ASN A 130 27.28 4.62 25.49
C ASN A 130 27.40 3.82 26.79
N GLY A 131 28.63 3.42 27.14
CA GLY A 131 28.93 2.63 28.33
C GLY A 131 28.64 1.12 28.19
N LEU A 132 28.25 0.64 27.01
CA LEU A 132 28.16 -0.79 26.71
C LEU A 132 29.51 -1.34 26.22
N PRO A 133 29.74 -2.67 26.32
CA PRO A 133 30.92 -3.33 25.77
C PRO A 133 31.14 -3.02 24.28
N GLU A 134 32.41 -2.95 23.86
CA GLU A 134 32.77 -2.62 22.48
C GLU A 134 32.26 -3.66 21.49
N ASP A 135 32.31 -4.95 21.84
CA ASP A 135 31.77 -6.03 21.01
C ASP A 135 30.26 -5.93 20.83
N PHE A 136 29.51 -5.55 21.88
CA PHE A 136 28.09 -5.24 21.77
C PHE A 136 27.85 -4.04 20.85
N ALA A 137 28.60 -2.94 21.03
CA ALA A 137 28.46 -1.74 20.19
C ALA A 137 28.76 -2.03 18.71
N ARG A 138 29.67 -2.97 18.42
CA ARG A 138 29.96 -3.44 17.05
C ARG A 138 28.79 -4.22 16.42
N ASP A 139 28.01 -4.91 17.22
CA ASP A 139 26.84 -5.69 16.80
C ASP A 139 25.52 -4.88 16.78
N PHE A 140 25.58 -3.61 17.20
CA PHE A 140 24.41 -2.77 17.38
C PHE A 140 24.15 -1.84 16.18
N ALA A 141 22.89 -1.72 15.78
CA ALA A 141 22.41 -0.77 14.76
C ALA A 141 21.04 -0.18 15.16
N ILE A 142 20.51 0.76 14.38
CA ILE A 142 19.09 1.15 14.47
C ILE A 142 18.38 0.63 13.24
N THR A 143 17.20 0.03 13.45
CA THR A 143 16.26 -0.36 12.39
C THR A 143 14.93 0.32 12.70
N HIS A 144 14.75 1.52 12.16
CA HIS A 144 13.59 2.35 12.46
C HIS A 144 12.46 2.08 11.46
N PHE A 145 11.46 1.34 11.93
CA PHE A 145 10.22 1.03 11.21
C PHE A 145 9.18 2.12 11.44
N PHE A 146 8.32 2.32 10.44
CA PHE A 146 7.23 3.30 10.49
C PHE A 146 5.88 2.62 10.72
N ASN A 147 5.00 3.25 11.51
CA ASN A 147 3.70 2.69 11.87
C ASN A 147 2.64 2.91 10.78
N PRO A 148 1.96 1.86 10.26
CA PRO A 148 2.10 0.45 10.62
C PRO A 148 3.22 -0.29 9.85
N PRO A 149 4.01 -1.17 10.53
CA PRO A 149 5.16 -1.84 9.93
C PRO A 149 4.85 -2.72 8.72
N ARG A 150 3.61 -3.17 8.50
CA ARG A 150 3.27 -3.90 7.27
C ARG A 150 3.13 -3.00 6.05
N TYR A 151 2.55 -1.80 6.23
CA TYR A 151 2.07 -0.97 5.12
C TYR A 151 3.03 0.16 4.73
N LEU A 152 3.77 0.73 5.69
CA LEU A 152 4.77 1.74 5.37
C LEU A 152 6.08 1.08 4.96
N ARG A 153 6.57 1.43 3.77
CA ARG A 153 7.67 0.72 3.11
C ARG A 153 9.05 1.12 3.62
N LEU A 154 9.20 2.29 4.22
CA LEU A 154 10.50 2.76 4.70
C LEU A 154 11.02 1.90 5.84
N LEU A 155 12.31 1.56 5.75
CA LEU A 155 13.13 1.12 6.87
C LEU A 155 14.39 1.99 6.88
N GLU A 156 14.54 2.81 7.92
CA GLU A 156 15.77 3.56 8.15
C GLU A 156 16.77 2.67 8.90
N VAL A 157 17.99 2.55 8.37
CA VAL A 157 19.08 1.82 9.00
C VAL A 157 20.20 2.79 9.35
N VAL A 158 20.48 2.92 10.65
CA VAL A 158 21.57 3.77 11.17
C VAL A 158 22.72 2.88 11.62
N ALA A 159 23.91 3.20 11.14
CA ALA A 159 25.16 2.61 11.60
C ALA A 159 25.90 3.57 12.55
N GLY A 160 26.42 3.04 13.65
CA GLY A 160 27.36 3.74 14.50
C GLY A 160 28.77 3.65 13.95
N THR A 161 29.69 4.43 14.52
CA THR A 161 31.13 4.42 14.15
C THR A 161 31.79 3.06 14.32
N HIS A 162 31.30 2.24 15.25
CA HIS A 162 31.82 0.91 15.54
C HIS A 162 30.99 -0.21 14.91
N THR A 163 29.79 0.08 14.40
CA THR A 163 28.91 -0.95 13.86
C THR A 163 29.57 -1.68 12.70
N ARG A 164 29.60 -3.01 12.76
CA ARG A 164 30.24 -3.83 11.73
C ARG A 164 29.49 -3.74 10.40
N ALA A 165 30.23 -3.61 9.30
CA ALA A 165 29.65 -3.41 7.98
C ALA A 165 28.78 -4.58 7.51
N ASP A 166 29.15 -5.82 7.86
CA ASP A 166 28.40 -7.03 7.51
C ASP A 166 27.04 -7.10 8.22
N ALA A 167 26.89 -6.51 9.42
CA ALA A 167 25.59 -6.37 10.08
C ALA A 167 24.68 -5.43 9.27
N ILE A 168 25.20 -4.28 8.83
CA ILE A 168 24.44 -3.33 8.03
C ILE A 168 24.01 -3.95 6.70
N THR A 169 24.92 -4.63 6.00
CA THR A 169 24.56 -5.35 4.76
C THR A 169 23.50 -6.42 5.02
N SER A 170 23.62 -7.18 6.12
CA SER A 170 22.62 -8.21 6.47
C SER A 170 21.25 -7.58 6.76
N LEU A 171 21.20 -6.45 7.48
CA LEU A 171 19.97 -5.70 7.75
C LEU A 171 19.36 -5.11 6.47
N GLN A 172 20.18 -4.61 5.55
CA GLN A 172 19.72 -4.09 4.25
C GLN A 172 19.10 -5.19 3.41
N VAL A 173 19.79 -6.34 3.26
CA VAL A 173 19.30 -7.49 2.49
C VAL A 173 18.02 -8.05 3.12
N PHE A 174 17.99 -8.19 4.44
CA PHE A 174 16.81 -8.66 5.16
C PHE A 174 15.61 -7.71 5.03
N GLY A 175 15.83 -6.41 5.24
CA GLY A 175 14.80 -5.39 5.08
C GLY A 175 14.24 -5.37 3.67
N ASP A 176 15.11 -5.31 2.66
CA ASP A 176 14.74 -5.24 1.26
C ASP A 176 14.07 -6.53 0.76
N ARG A 177 14.73 -7.67 0.88
CA ARG A 177 14.28 -8.93 0.26
C ARG A 177 13.24 -9.67 1.09
N ALA A 178 13.48 -9.87 2.39
CA ALA A 178 12.59 -10.65 3.24
C ALA A 178 11.38 -9.82 3.68
N LEU A 179 11.60 -8.58 4.15
CA LEU A 179 10.51 -7.74 4.65
C LEU A 179 9.86 -6.85 3.58
N GLY A 180 10.41 -6.77 2.37
CA GLY A 180 9.82 -5.95 1.30
C GLY A 180 9.93 -4.44 1.52
N LYS A 181 10.94 -4.00 2.28
CA LYS A 181 11.15 -2.60 2.66
C LYS A 181 11.99 -1.86 1.64
N SER A 182 11.73 -0.57 1.51
CA SER A 182 12.66 0.39 0.91
C SER A 182 13.63 0.81 2.00
N VAL A 183 14.83 0.22 1.98
CA VAL A 183 15.85 0.46 3.01
C VAL A 183 16.67 1.68 2.66
N VAL A 184 16.75 2.64 3.57
CA VAL A 184 17.55 3.85 3.44
C VAL A 184 18.59 3.89 4.55
N LEU A 185 19.86 4.10 4.18
CA LEU A 185 20.91 4.37 5.16
C LEU A 185 20.80 5.83 5.59
N CYS A 186 20.78 6.06 6.90
CA CYS A 186 20.72 7.39 7.47
C CYS A 186 21.85 7.60 8.48
N LYS A 187 22.23 8.87 8.66
CA LYS A 187 23.22 9.27 9.65
C LYS A 187 22.61 9.33 11.04
N ASP A 188 23.45 9.13 12.06
CA ASP A 188 23.05 9.16 13.46
C ASP A 188 22.76 10.59 13.95
N THR A 189 21.61 11.13 13.54
CA THR A 189 21.14 12.47 13.89
C THR A 189 19.72 12.40 14.46
N PRO A 190 19.29 13.35 15.32
CA PRO A 190 18.00 13.25 15.99
C PRO A 190 16.83 13.27 15.00
N GLY A 191 16.04 12.19 14.98
CA GLY A 191 14.92 12.02 14.03
C GLY A 191 15.33 11.54 12.64
N PHE A 192 16.60 11.18 12.44
CA PHE A 192 17.14 10.60 11.22
C PHE A 192 16.80 11.44 9.97
N ILE A 193 16.13 10.86 8.97
CA ILE A 193 15.73 11.58 7.76
C ILE A 193 14.24 11.92 7.84
N ALA A 194 13.39 10.89 7.87
CA ALA A 194 11.96 11.08 7.64
C ALA A 194 11.29 11.79 8.82
N ASN A 195 11.57 11.42 10.06
CA ASN A 195 10.98 12.09 11.23
C ASN A 195 11.52 13.53 11.35
N ARG A 196 12.81 13.76 11.08
CA ARG A 196 13.42 15.10 11.07
C ARG A 196 12.63 16.08 10.20
N ILE A 197 12.38 15.71 8.95
CA ILE A 197 11.67 16.55 7.99
C ILE A 197 10.16 16.56 8.27
N GLY A 198 9.57 15.39 8.54
CA GLY A 198 8.13 15.25 8.75
C GLY A 198 7.60 15.97 9.99
N ILE A 199 8.38 16.02 11.07
CA ILE A 199 8.03 16.76 12.29
C ILE A 199 8.06 18.27 12.01
N LEU A 200 9.07 18.77 11.30
CA LEU A 200 9.12 20.18 10.91
C LEU A 200 7.97 20.54 9.97
N TRP A 201 7.68 19.70 8.97
CA TRP A 201 6.54 19.88 8.07
C TRP A 201 5.22 19.99 8.84
N THR A 202 4.96 19.05 9.76
CA THR A 202 3.74 19.04 10.57
C THR A 202 3.66 20.30 11.44
N THR A 203 4.77 20.69 12.06
CA THR A 203 4.84 21.89 12.91
C THR A 203 4.57 23.16 12.11
N SER A 204 5.17 23.28 10.93
CA SER A 204 4.98 24.40 10.00
C SER A 204 3.53 24.48 9.52
N ALA A 205 2.96 23.34 9.11
CA ALA A 205 1.60 23.26 8.61
C ALA A 205 0.56 23.59 9.69
N ILE A 206 0.74 23.14 10.93
CA ILE A 206 -0.15 23.50 12.05
C ILE A 206 -0.01 24.99 12.38
N ARG A 207 1.22 25.48 12.59
CA ARG A 207 1.48 26.87 12.98
C ARG A 207 0.90 27.85 11.96
N PHE A 208 1.21 27.68 10.69
CA PHE A 208 0.74 28.59 9.65
C PHE A 208 -0.77 28.47 9.41
N ALA A 209 -1.40 27.33 9.70
CA ALA A 209 -2.85 27.24 9.67
C ALA A 209 -3.53 28.12 10.73
N PHE A 210 -2.95 28.20 11.94
CA PHE A 210 -3.40 29.13 12.98
C PHE A 210 -3.18 30.59 12.56
N GLU A 211 -1.96 30.94 12.15
CA GLU A 211 -1.59 32.31 11.82
C GLU A 211 -2.37 32.86 10.61
N ASP A 212 -2.54 32.04 9.56
CA ASP A 212 -3.26 32.44 8.33
C ASP A 212 -4.79 32.26 8.45
N GLN A 213 -5.28 31.89 9.64
CA GLN A 213 -6.71 31.75 9.95
C GLN A 213 -7.44 30.79 8.98
N LEU A 214 -6.82 29.65 8.70
CA LEU A 214 -7.48 28.58 7.97
C LEU A 214 -8.37 27.76 8.90
N SER A 215 -9.42 27.19 8.34
CA SER A 215 -10.10 26.07 8.97
C SER A 215 -9.28 24.78 8.82
N VAL A 216 -9.54 23.82 9.71
CA VAL A 216 -8.96 22.47 9.64
C VAL A 216 -9.15 21.84 8.25
N GLU A 217 -10.34 21.99 7.67
CA GLU A 217 -10.64 21.43 6.34
C GLU A 217 -9.90 22.14 5.19
N GLU A 218 -9.71 23.46 5.27
CA GLU A 218 -8.94 24.18 4.26
C GLU A 218 -7.46 23.84 4.32
N ALA A 219 -6.88 23.79 5.52
CA ALA A 219 -5.48 23.41 5.72
C ALA A 219 -5.21 22.01 5.17
N ASP A 220 -6.02 21.02 5.57
CA ASP A 220 -5.89 19.63 5.08
C ASP A 220 -6.12 19.50 3.57
N ALA A 221 -7.02 20.29 3.00
CA ALA A 221 -7.28 20.27 1.55
C ALA A 221 -6.13 20.87 0.73
N ILE A 222 -5.43 21.88 1.25
CA ILE A 222 -4.27 22.50 0.60
C ILE A 222 -3.04 21.62 0.75
N VAL A 223 -2.67 21.24 1.98
CA VAL A 223 -1.45 20.43 2.19
C VAL A 223 -1.61 19.00 1.72
N GLY A 224 -2.83 18.49 1.48
CA GLY A 224 -3.04 17.12 1.01
C GLY A 224 -2.70 16.92 -0.47
N ARG A 225 -3.70 16.56 -1.27
CA ARG A 225 -3.52 16.19 -2.69
C ARG A 225 -2.78 17.23 -3.55
N PRO A 226 -3.04 18.55 -3.43
CA PRO A 226 -2.34 19.56 -4.22
C PRO A 226 -0.82 19.53 -4.03
N MET A 227 -0.34 19.28 -2.81
CA MET A 227 1.08 19.14 -2.50
C MET A 227 1.64 17.73 -2.72
N GLY A 228 0.81 16.78 -3.13
CA GLY A 228 1.21 15.38 -3.26
C GLY A 228 1.30 14.62 -1.94
N ILE A 229 0.73 15.14 -0.86
CA ILE A 229 0.72 14.49 0.46
C ILE A 229 -0.61 13.71 0.61
N PRO A 230 -0.68 12.65 1.44
CA PRO A 230 -1.91 11.89 1.64
C PRO A 230 -3.13 12.76 1.94
N LYS A 231 -4.30 12.33 1.44
CA LYS A 231 -5.59 13.03 1.60
C LYS A 231 -6.02 13.28 3.05
N THR A 232 -5.36 12.65 4.01
CA THR A 232 -5.57 12.87 5.45
C THR A 232 -5.17 14.27 5.88
N GLY A 233 -4.33 14.97 5.12
CA GLY A 233 -3.82 16.29 5.48
C GLY A 233 -2.97 16.25 6.75
N VAL A 234 -2.76 17.41 7.36
CA VAL A 234 -1.96 17.58 8.57
C VAL A 234 -2.77 17.26 9.83
N PHE A 235 -3.98 17.80 9.95
CA PHE A 235 -4.80 17.62 11.14
C PHE A 235 -5.44 16.23 11.20
N GLY A 236 -5.91 15.72 10.05
CA GLY A 236 -6.36 14.34 9.98
C GLY A 236 -5.24 13.31 10.20
N LEU A 237 -3.98 13.66 9.94
CA LEU A 237 -2.81 12.86 10.34
C LEU A 237 -2.57 12.94 11.85
N MET A 238 -2.68 14.12 12.46
CA MET A 238 -2.53 14.27 13.91
C MET A 238 -3.58 13.49 14.69
N ASP A 239 -4.82 13.48 14.21
CA ASP A 239 -5.88 12.64 14.77
C ASP A 239 -5.56 11.14 14.62
N LEU A 240 -4.89 10.74 13.54
CA LEU A 240 -4.54 9.34 13.28
C LEU A 240 -3.40 8.87 14.18
N VAL A 241 -2.33 9.67 14.31
CA VAL A 241 -1.15 9.36 15.12
C VAL A 241 -1.50 9.40 16.61
N GLY A 242 -2.18 10.45 17.04
CA GLY A 242 -2.47 10.76 18.43
C GLY A 242 -1.90 12.14 18.77
N ILE A 243 -2.78 13.06 19.15
CA ILE A 243 -2.41 14.44 19.49
C ILE A 243 -1.59 14.47 20.79
N ASP A 244 -1.85 13.53 21.69
CA ASP A 244 -1.15 13.32 22.96
C ASP A 244 0.34 12.97 22.81
N LEU A 245 0.75 12.43 21.65
CA LEU A 245 2.16 12.10 21.41
C LEU A 245 2.99 13.33 21.02
N GLN A 246 2.35 14.39 20.52
CA GLN A 246 3.04 15.57 19.97
C GLN A 246 3.97 16.26 21.00
N PRO A 247 3.57 16.49 22.27
CA PRO A 247 4.45 17.12 23.25
C PRO A 247 5.69 16.28 23.57
N HIS A 248 5.56 14.96 23.64
CA HIS A 248 6.68 14.05 23.90
C HIS A 248 7.70 14.06 22.76
N VAL A 249 7.22 13.96 21.51
CA VAL A 249 8.08 14.04 20.32
C VAL A 249 8.77 15.40 20.23
N SER A 250 8.04 16.50 20.44
CA SER A 250 8.60 17.84 20.40
C SER A 250 9.67 18.05 21.48
N SER A 251 9.41 17.60 22.72
CA SER A 251 10.38 17.67 23.81
C SER A 251 11.65 16.87 23.51
N SER A 252 11.49 15.65 22.97
CA SER A 252 12.63 14.82 22.54
C SER A 252 13.47 15.51 21.46
N MET A 253 12.83 16.12 20.45
CA MET A 253 13.53 16.87 19.41
C MET A 253 14.23 18.09 20.00
N LEU A 254 13.52 18.95 20.73
CA LEU A 254 14.10 20.16 21.35
C LEU A 254 15.33 19.82 22.23
N SER A 255 15.30 18.74 23.00
CA SER A 255 16.42 18.35 23.85
C SER A 255 17.67 17.88 23.08
N SER A 256 17.52 17.44 21.83
CA SER A 256 18.60 16.85 21.04
C SER A 256 19.06 17.74 19.88
N LEU A 257 18.25 18.71 19.45
CA LEU A 257 18.56 19.56 18.30
C LEU A 257 19.45 20.77 18.63
N PRO A 258 20.34 21.17 17.70
CA PRO A 258 21.16 22.37 17.83
C PRO A 258 20.32 23.61 18.15
N ALA A 259 20.88 24.58 18.86
CA ALA A 259 20.16 25.78 19.31
C ALA A 259 19.62 26.62 18.13
N GLN A 260 20.34 26.63 17.01
CA GLN A 260 20.04 27.36 15.78
C GLN A 260 19.18 26.57 14.77
N ASP A 261 18.64 25.43 15.18
CA ASP A 261 17.80 24.61 14.31
C ASP A 261 16.44 25.28 14.02
N MET A 262 16.05 25.36 12.74
CA MET A 262 14.79 25.98 12.30
C MET A 262 13.55 25.41 13.00
N PHE A 263 13.58 24.14 13.42
CA PHE A 263 12.48 23.55 14.20
C PHE A 263 12.24 24.30 15.51
N ARG A 264 13.29 24.77 16.19
CA ARG A 264 13.17 25.53 17.44
C ARG A 264 12.50 26.89 17.22
N ASP A 265 12.78 27.54 16.10
CA ASP A 265 12.16 28.83 15.74
C ASP A 265 10.68 28.65 15.36
N LEU A 266 10.35 27.52 14.75
CA LEU A 266 9.01 27.18 14.31
C LEU A 266 8.13 26.66 15.45
N HIS A 267 8.70 25.91 16.38
CA HIS A 267 7.98 25.30 17.48
C HIS A 267 7.36 26.34 18.40
N GLN A 268 6.05 26.22 18.62
CA GLN A 268 5.30 27.04 19.56
C GLN A 268 4.28 26.17 20.29
N GLU A 269 4.18 26.36 21.60
CA GLU A 269 3.14 25.73 22.39
C GLU A 269 1.76 26.31 22.04
N SER A 270 0.75 25.44 21.97
CA SER A 270 -0.64 25.84 21.68
C SER A 270 -1.52 25.47 22.86
N GLU A 271 -2.11 26.50 23.50
CA GLU A 271 -3.05 26.29 24.61
C GLU A 271 -4.31 25.52 24.15
N LEU A 272 -4.73 25.69 22.89
CA LEU A 272 -5.83 24.91 22.34
C LEU A 272 -5.51 23.41 22.33
N ILE A 273 -4.33 23.05 21.83
CA ILE A 273 -3.88 21.65 21.78
C ILE A 273 -3.71 21.09 23.20
N ALA A 274 -3.09 21.85 24.11
CA ALA A 274 -2.94 21.46 25.50
C ALA A 274 -4.30 21.19 26.17
N ARG A 275 -5.29 22.07 25.93
CA ARG A 275 -6.68 21.88 26.41
C ARG A 275 -7.32 20.63 25.81
N MET A 276 -7.19 20.40 24.50
CA MET A 276 -7.72 19.21 23.84
C MET A 276 -7.21 17.92 24.50
N ILE A 277 -5.90 17.85 24.76
CA ILE A 277 -5.29 16.69 25.43
C ILE A 277 -5.85 16.51 26.84
N ARG A 278 -5.91 17.58 27.66
CA ARG A 278 -6.47 17.53 29.02
C ARG A 278 -7.93 17.05 29.06
N GLU A 279 -8.72 17.39 28.05
CA GLU A 279 -10.14 17.01 27.97
C GLU A 279 -10.37 15.60 27.35
N GLY A 280 -9.32 14.96 26.88
CA GLY A 280 -9.35 13.62 26.27
C GLY A 280 -9.65 13.62 24.77
N TYR A 281 -9.49 14.75 24.09
CA TYR A 281 -9.56 14.86 22.62
C TYR A 281 -8.19 14.58 21.99
N THR A 282 -7.75 13.33 22.06
CA THR A 282 -6.42 12.87 21.61
C THR A 282 -6.39 12.32 20.18
N GLY A 283 -7.43 12.57 19.39
CA GLY A 283 -7.58 12.02 18.03
C GLY A 283 -8.47 10.78 17.99
N ARG A 284 -8.20 9.84 17.08
CA ARG A 284 -9.02 8.64 16.82
C ARG A 284 -9.03 7.63 17.97
N LYS A 285 -8.04 7.69 18.86
CA LYS A 285 -7.92 6.83 20.06
C LYS A 285 -8.74 7.36 21.24
N GLY A 286 -9.06 8.66 21.26
CA GLY A 286 -9.79 9.33 22.32
C GLY A 286 -11.23 9.68 21.95
N LYS A 287 -11.76 10.77 22.52
CA LYS A 287 -13.12 11.28 22.24
C LYS A 287 -13.27 11.92 20.83
N GLY A 288 -12.18 12.03 20.09
CA GLY A 288 -12.03 12.82 18.86
C GLY A 288 -10.76 13.67 18.92
N GLY A 289 -10.47 14.43 17.87
CA GLY A 289 -9.38 15.41 17.84
C GLY A 289 -9.79 16.63 17.04
N PHE A 290 -8.98 17.07 16.08
CA PHE A 290 -9.38 18.15 15.16
C PHE A 290 -10.63 17.79 14.36
N TYR A 291 -10.86 16.49 14.13
CA TYR A 291 -12.13 15.94 13.69
C TYR A 291 -12.73 15.01 14.73
N ARG A 292 -14.07 14.96 14.76
CA ARG A 292 -14.81 13.91 15.48
C ARG A 292 -16.03 13.47 14.69
N LEU A 293 -16.54 12.29 15.04
CA LEU A 293 -17.78 11.76 14.48
C LEU A 293 -18.84 11.78 15.58
N ASN A 294 -19.83 12.65 15.41
CA ASN A 294 -20.96 12.78 16.31
C ASN A 294 -22.20 12.07 15.73
N ARG A 295 -23.20 11.77 16.56
CA ARG A 295 -24.47 11.18 16.14
C ARG A 295 -25.61 12.16 16.41
N THR A 296 -26.27 12.61 15.34
CA THR A 296 -27.45 13.47 15.42
C THR A 296 -28.56 12.83 14.60
N ASN A 297 -29.74 12.63 15.20
CA ASN A 297 -30.91 12.00 14.55
C ASN A 297 -30.58 10.64 13.90
N GLY A 298 -29.75 9.82 14.56
CA GLY A 298 -29.32 8.51 14.05
C GLY A 298 -28.30 8.55 12.91
N LYS A 299 -27.98 9.73 12.36
CA LYS A 299 -26.95 9.91 11.31
C LYS A 299 -25.61 10.27 11.93
N ARG A 300 -24.53 9.68 11.42
CA ARG A 300 -23.15 10.07 11.77
C ARG A 300 -22.82 11.37 11.05
N ILE A 301 -22.52 12.42 11.80
CA ILE A 301 -22.10 13.72 11.28
C ILE A 301 -20.62 13.90 11.62
N LYS A 302 -19.83 14.28 10.60
CA LYS A 302 -18.43 14.67 10.82
C LYS A 302 -18.40 16.12 11.28
N GLU A 303 -17.77 16.35 12.42
CA GLU A 303 -17.52 17.68 12.97
C GLU A 303 -16.02 17.98 12.90
N SER A 304 -15.69 19.26 12.79
CA SER A 304 -14.33 19.81 12.83
C SER A 304 -14.24 20.85 13.93
N LEU A 305 -13.08 20.92 14.56
CA LEU A 305 -12.74 21.94 15.54
C LEU A 305 -12.47 23.27 14.82
N ASP A 306 -13.05 24.35 15.30
CA ASP A 306 -12.67 25.70 14.90
C ASP A 306 -11.34 26.07 15.58
N LEU A 307 -10.32 26.45 14.80
CA LEU A 307 -8.98 26.71 15.32
C LEU A 307 -8.91 28.00 16.15
N GLN A 308 -9.88 28.91 16.00
CA GLN A 308 -9.90 30.19 16.70
C GLN A 308 -10.69 30.10 18.01
N THR A 309 -11.87 29.47 17.99
CA THR A 309 -12.71 29.36 19.19
C THR A 309 -12.46 28.09 19.99
N GLY A 310 -12.01 27.03 19.33
CA GLY A 310 -11.91 25.68 19.88
C GLY A 310 -13.27 25.00 20.08
N GLU A 311 -14.33 25.49 19.43
CA GLU A 311 -15.64 24.85 19.41
C GLU A 311 -15.79 23.95 18.19
N TYR A 312 -16.55 22.86 18.33
CA TYR A 312 -16.85 21.98 17.20
C TYR A 312 -18.01 22.50 16.38
N ARG A 313 -17.88 22.41 15.06
CA ARG A 313 -18.95 22.67 14.09
C ARG A 313 -19.05 21.53 13.08
N THR A 314 -20.17 21.46 12.37
CA THR A 314 -20.30 20.54 11.23
C THR A 314 -19.19 20.80 10.22
N ALA A 315 -18.48 19.74 9.82
CA ALA A 315 -17.38 19.83 8.88
C ALA A 315 -17.89 20.23 7.49
N ARG A 316 -17.15 21.11 6.81
CA ARG A 316 -17.51 21.64 5.49
C ARG A 316 -16.47 21.27 4.44
N LYS A 317 -16.87 21.23 3.18
CA LYS A 317 -15.92 21.03 2.08
C LYS A 317 -15.16 22.33 1.83
N ALA A 318 -13.83 22.28 1.81
CA ALA A 318 -13.01 23.43 1.46
C ALA A 318 -13.26 23.86 0.00
N SER A 319 -13.31 25.17 -0.23
CA SER A 319 -13.70 25.77 -1.52
C SER A 319 -12.69 26.82 -2.03
N LEU A 320 -11.44 26.77 -1.57
CA LEU A 320 -10.39 27.68 -2.02
C LEU A 320 -10.01 27.42 -3.48
N GLU A 321 -9.82 28.48 -4.26
CA GLU A 321 -9.47 28.39 -5.70
C GLU A 321 -8.07 27.81 -5.91
N SER A 322 -7.16 28.04 -4.95
CA SER A 322 -5.82 27.42 -4.90
C SER A 322 -5.84 25.89 -4.95
N ILE A 323 -6.88 25.24 -4.41
CA ILE A 323 -7.06 23.77 -4.51
C ILE A 323 -7.19 23.34 -5.98
N GLY A 324 -7.88 24.15 -6.78
CA GLY A 324 -8.02 23.94 -8.23
C GLY A 324 -6.71 24.25 -8.96
N ALA A 325 -6.02 25.32 -8.57
CA ALA A 325 -4.73 25.72 -9.14
C ALA A 325 -3.66 24.63 -8.98
N GLY A 326 -3.61 23.96 -7.82
CA GLY A 326 -2.66 22.87 -7.57
C GLY A 326 -2.81 21.66 -8.50
N ARG A 327 -3.92 21.52 -9.24
CA ARG A 327 -4.04 20.50 -10.31
C ARG A 327 -3.13 20.80 -11.51
N LYS A 328 -2.72 22.07 -11.68
CA LYS A 328 -1.80 22.52 -12.74
C LYS A 328 -0.33 22.37 -12.35
N GLY A 329 -0.04 22.13 -11.06
CA GLY A 329 1.31 21.94 -10.53
C GLY A 329 1.55 22.69 -9.22
N LEU A 330 2.65 22.35 -8.52
CA LEU A 330 3.01 22.96 -7.23
C LEU A 330 3.25 24.47 -7.35
N ARG A 331 3.88 24.92 -8.43
CA ARG A 331 4.13 26.36 -8.63
C ARG A 331 2.85 27.18 -8.74
N ALA A 332 1.89 26.69 -9.53
CA ALA A 332 0.58 27.32 -9.66
C ALA A 332 -0.21 27.36 -8.34
N LEU A 333 0.03 26.43 -7.42
CA LEU A 333 -0.57 26.44 -6.09
C LEU A 333 0.01 27.57 -5.23
N VAL A 334 1.34 27.65 -5.12
CA VAL A 334 2.01 28.61 -4.23
C VAL A 334 1.96 30.05 -4.72
N GLU A 335 1.90 30.26 -6.05
CA GLU A 335 1.73 31.59 -6.65
C GLU A 335 0.27 32.09 -6.57
N HIS A 336 -0.68 31.26 -6.14
CA HIS A 336 -2.08 31.65 -6.08
C HIS A 336 -2.31 32.71 -4.98
N PRO A 337 -3.02 33.82 -5.26
CA PRO A 337 -3.06 34.98 -4.34
C PRO A 337 -3.97 34.82 -3.11
N ASP A 338 -4.81 33.77 -3.08
CA ASP A 338 -5.71 33.51 -1.95
C ASP A 338 -4.95 33.03 -0.70
N LYS A 339 -5.66 32.87 0.42
CA LYS A 339 -5.04 32.38 1.66
C LYS A 339 -4.48 30.96 1.55
N GLY A 340 -5.03 30.14 0.65
CA GLY A 340 -4.54 28.78 0.44
C GLY A 340 -3.17 28.76 -0.27
N GLY A 341 -2.97 29.60 -1.28
CA GLY A 341 -1.66 29.72 -1.94
C GLY A 341 -0.59 30.30 -1.02
N ARG A 342 -0.91 31.32 -0.22
CA ARG A 342 0.00 31.85 0.81
C ARG A 342 0.39 30.80 1.84
N TYR A 343 -0.59 30.09 2.39
CA TYR A 343 -0.35 28.99 3.31
C TYR A 343 0.52 27.90 2.68
N ALA A 344 0.23 27.56 1.42
CA ALA A 344 1.00 26.57 0.68
C ALA A 344 2.47 26.97 0.53
N TRP A 345 2.72 28.23 0.14
CA TRP A 345 4.07 28.80 0.06
C TRP A 345 4.79 28.70 1.40
N ARG A 346 4.17 29.17 2.48
CA ARG A 346 4.81 29.18 3.81
C ARG A 346 5.20 27.78 4.26
N VAL A 347 4.32 26.79 4.11
CA VAL A 347 4.62 25.39 4.49
C VAL A 347 5.75 24.82 3.63
N LEU A 348 5.68 24.96 2.31
CA LEU A 348 6.70 24.39 1.42
C LEU A 348 8.04 25.12 1.53
N ALA A 349 8.05 26.44 1.65
CA ALA A 349 9.28 27.22 1.78
C ALA A 349 10.11 26.77 3.00
N HIS A 350 9.48 26.59 4.16
CA HIS A 350 10.17 26.10 5.37
C HIS A 350 10.55 24.63 5.24
N THR A 351 9.64 23.77 4.79
CA THR A 351 9.90 22.33 4.69
C THR A 351 11.02 21.99 3.71
N LEU A 352 10.99 22.58 2.52
CA LEU A 352 11.94 22.30 1.44
C LEU A 352 13.30 22.97 1.69
N SER A 353 13.33 24.20 2.23
CA SER A 353 14.60 24.82 2.64
C SER A 353 15.28 24.04 3.76
N TYR A 354 14.50 23.57 4.74
CA TYR A 354 15.03 22.75 5.83
C TYR A 354 15.56 21.40 5.34
N ALA A 355 14.80 20.68 4.52
CA ALA A 355 15.26 19.41 3.94
C ALA A 355 16.57 19.60 3.15
N THR A 356 16.68 20.71 2.41
CA THR A 356 17.90 21.03 1.65
C THR A 356 19.07 21.41 2.56
N SER A 357 18.85 22.15 3.64
CA SER A 357 19.92 22.53 4.58
C SER A 357 20.46 21.34 5.38
N LEU A 358 19.68 20.27 5.49
CA LEU A 358 20.05 19.06 6.21
C LEU A 358 20.91 18.09 5.40
N VAL A 359 21.14 18.31 4.10
CA VAL A 359 22.05 17.48 3.30
C VAL A 359 23.42 18.15 3.27
N PRO A 360 24.52 17.46 3.68
CA PRO A 360 24.65 16.02 3.95
C PRO A 360 24.59 15.61 5.44
N GLU A 361 24.04 16.43 6.34
CA GLU A 361 23.95 16.13 7.79
C GLU A 361 23.16 14.85 8.09
N ILE A 362 22.00 14.65 7.44
CA ILE A 362 21.08 13.53 7.74
C ILE A 362 21.25 12.33 6.80
N ALA A 363 21.75 12.57 5.59
CA ALA A 363 21.92 11.59 4.51
C ALA A 363 23.08 12.02 3.60
N ASP A 364 23.67 11.08 2.87
CA ASP A 364 24.78 11.39 1.95
C ASP A 364 24.31 12.03 0.64
N ASP A 365 23.06 11.79 0.24
CA ASP A 365 22.51 12.28 -1.01
C ASP A 365 21.03 12.65 -0.91
N VAL A 366 20.58 13.42 -1.91
CA VAL A 366 19.20 13.90 -2.04
C VAL A 366 18.21 12.78 -2.38
N TYR A 367 18.68 11.70 -3.00
CA TYR A 367 17.84 10.58 -3.42
C TYR A 367 17.35 9.77 -2.23
N ALA A 368 18.24 9.50 -1.26
CA ALA A 368 17.91 8.88 0.02
C ALA A 368 16.85 9.68 0.80
N VAL A 369 16.95 11.02 0.79
CA VAL A 369 15.97 11.91 1.44
C VAL A 369 14.59 11.80 0.78
N ASP A 370 14.55 11.83 -0.55
CA ASP A 370 13.29 11.69 -1.28
C ASP A 370 12.66 10.30 -1.09
N GLU A 371 13.45 9.23 -1.15
CA GLU A 371 12.99 7.87 -0.85
C GLU A 371 12.43 7.77 0.57
N ALA A 372 13.07 8.39 1.56
CA ALA A 372 12.58 8.39 2.93
C ALA A 372 11.21 9.08 3.04
N MET A 373 11.04 10.26 2.45
CA MET A 373 9.75 10.97 2.55
C MET A 373 8.64 10.27 1.76
N ARG A 374 8.95 9.69 0.60
CA ARG A 374 7.97 8.92 -0.18
C ARG A 374 7.53 7.64 0.51
N ASN A 375 8.47 6.87 1.08
CA ASN A 375 8.16 5.57 1.65
C ASN A 375 7.75 5.61 3.13
N GLY A 376 8.14 6.66 3.87
CA GLY A 376 7.86 6.85 5.30
C GLY A 376 6.62 7.69 5.57
N TYR A 377 6.45 8.81 4.85
CA TYR A 377 5.30 9.71 5.00
C TYR A 377 4.28 9.59 3.86
N ALA A 378 4.49 8.66 2.93
CA ALA A 378 3.62 8.42 1.78
C ALA A 378 3.43 9.68 0.91
N TRP A 379 4.43 10.55 0.85
CA TRP A 379 4.44 11.67 -0.08
C TRP A 379 4.57 11.14 -1.51
N LYS A 380 3.89 11.80 -2.45
CA LYS A 380 3.96 11.47 -3.87
C LYS A 380 5.32 11.84 -4.47
N TRP A 381 5.90 12.92 -3.98
CA TRP A 381 7.18 13.45 -4.41
C TRP A 381 8.04 13.68 -3.17
N GLY A 382 9.34 13.42 -3.27
CA GLY A 382 10.27 13.82 -2.22
C GLY A 382 10.54 15.34 -2.24
N PRO A 383 11.14 15.91 -1.18
CA PRO A 383 11.50 17.33 -1.13
C PRO A 383 12.21 17.84 -2.38
N PHE A 384 13.19 17.12 -2.91
CA PHE A 384 13.99 17.61 -4.05
C PHE A 384 13.23 17.51 -5.37
N GLU A 385 12.41 16.46 -5.55
CA GLU A 385 11.42 16.40 -6.64
C GLU A 385 10.37 17.52 -6.58
N MET A 386 9.99 17.98 -5.37
CA MET A 386 9.10 19.13 -5.21
C MET A 386 9.81 20.44 -5.58
N ILE A 387 11.08 20.61 -5.22
CA ILE A 387 11.87 21.78 -5.62
C ILE A 387 12.01 21.84 -7.15
N ASP A 388 12.26 20.71 -7.82
CA ASP A 388 12.32 20.65 -9.29
C ASP A 388 11.00 21.06 -9.95
N GLN A 389 9.85 20.73 -9.36
CA GLN A 389 8.54 21.16 -9.85
C GLN A 389 8.27 22.66 -9.64
N LEU A 390 8.88 23.28 -8.63
CA LEU A 390 8.84 24.73 -8.43
C LEU A 390 9.82 25.45 -9.37
N GLY A 391 10.94 24.80 -9.70
CA GLY A 391 12.10 25.37 -10.36
C GLY A 391 13.12 25.85 -9.33
N PRO A 392 14.30 25.23 -9.22
CA PRO A 392 15.27 25.55 -8.15
C PRO A 392 15.68 27.02 -8.11
N ALA A 393 16.04 27.61 -9.25
CA ALA A 393 16.40 29.03 -9.34
C ALA A 393 15.26 29.97 -8.89
N TRP A 394 14.02 29.66 -9.30
CA TRP A 394 12.84 30.42 -8.87
C TRP A 394 12.62 30.29 -7.36
N PHE A 395 12.71 29.07 -6.83
CA PHE A 395 12.54 28.82 -5.41
C PHE A 395 13.60 29.56 -4.58
N ALA A 396 14.87 29.54 -5.00
CA ALA A 396 15.95 30.28 -4.37
C ALA A 396 15.70 31.80 -4.38
N ALA A 397 15.22 32.36 -5.49
CA ALA A 397 14.87 33.78 -5.58
C ALA A 397 13.73 34.15 -4.63
N GLN A 398 12.68 33.32 -4.54
CA GLN A 398 11.55 33.56 -3.65
C GLN A 398 11.91 33.43 -2.17
N LEU A 399 12.84 32.53 -1.80
CA LEU A 399 13.39 32.48 -0.44
C LEU A 399 14.09 33.79 -0.09
N ARG A 400 14.95 34.33 -0.98
CA ARG A 400 15.62 35.63 -0.78
C ARG A 400 14.61 36.77 -0.63
N GLU A 401 13.61 36.82 -1.49
CA GLU A 401 12.54 37.84 -1.44
C GLU A 401 11.73 37.75 -0.14
N SER A 402 11.53 36.53 0.37
CA SER A 402 10.85 36.28 1.66
C SER A 402 11.77 36.46 2.89
N GLY A 403 13.02 36.90 2.70
CA GLY A 403 13.99 37.08 3.79
C GLY A 403 14.49 35.77 4.43
N MET A 404 14.29 34.63 3.76
CA MET A 404 14.76 33.32 4.21
C MET A 404 16.17 33.04 3.66
N ALA A 405 16.99 32.33 4.45
CA ALA A 405 18.28 31.86 3.98
C ALA A 405 18.12 30.85 2.84
N VAL A 406 18.92 30.98 1.78
CA VAL A 406 19.01 29.99 0.70
C VAL A 406 20.02 28.93 1.12
N PRO A 407 19.62 27.65 1.26
CA PRO A 407 20.56 26.57 1.57
C PRO A 407 21.65 26.45 0.52
N GLN A 408 22.88 26.14 0.93
CA GLN A 408 24.05 26.05 0.03
C GLN A 408 23.79 25.14 -1.18
N LEU A 409 23.22 23.95 -0.95
CA LEU A 409 22.95 22.98 -2.02
C LEU A 409 21.94 23.50 -3.05
N LEU A 410 20.97 24.33 -2.63
CA LEU A 410 20.03 24.99 -3.55
C LEU A 410 20.71 26.10 -4.36
N ASP A 411 21.69 26.80 -3.76
CA ASP A 411 22.45 27.81 -4.47
C ASP A 411 23.41 27.18 -5.50
N GLN A 412 24.02 26.04 -5.15
CA GLN A 412 24.92 25.26 -5.99
C GLN A 412 24.24 24.71 -7.26
N VAL A 413 23.01 24.20 -7.15
CA VAL A 413 22.29 23.68 -8.34
C VAL A 413 21.96 24.80 -9.34
N GLY A 414 21.77 26.04 -8.86
CA GLY A 414 21.53 27.23 -9.69
C GLY A 414 20.32 27.08 -10.62
N ASP A 415 20.54 27.29 -11.91
CA ASP A 415 19.53 27.14 -12.98
C ASP A 415 19.28 25.68 -13.38
N GLY A 416 19.98 24.73 -12.76
CA GLY A 416 19.81 23.29 -12.99
C GLY A 416 18.60 22.69 -12.28
N THR A 417 18.57 21.36 -12.20
CA THR A 417 17.57 20.56 -11.48
C THR A 417 18.26 19.56 -10.56
N PHE A 418 17.61 19.18 -9.46
CA PHE A 418 18.10 18.12 -8.59
C PHE A 418 18.08 16.76 -9.29
N TYR A 419 17.12 16.52 -10.20
CA TYR A 419 17.07 15.32 -11.01
C TYR A 419 17.13 15.62 -12.49
N ARG A 420 17.81 14.76 -13.24
CA ARG A 420 17.78 14.77 -14.70
C ARG A 420 17.87 13.37 -15.26
N THR A 421 17.44 13.18 -16.50
CA THR A 421 17.69 11.96 -17.25
C THR A 421 18.76 12.22 -18.29
N LYS A 422 19.88 11.49 -18.25
CA LYS A 422 20.96 11.56 -19.24
C LYS A 422 21.22 10.17 -19.80
N GLN A 423 21.14 10.03 -21.13
CA GLN A 423 21.30 8.73 -21.81
C GLN A 423 20.38 7.62 -21.24
N GLY A 424 19.14 7.99 -20.89
CA GLY A 424 18.16 7.06 -20.32
C GLY A 424 18.36 6.69 -18.84
N VAL A 425 19.41 7.19 -18.19
CA VAL A 425 19.69 6.96 -16.77
C VAL A 425 19.22 8.16 -15.95
N LEU A 426 18.48 7.91 -14.86
CA LEU A 426 18.12 8.92 -13.88
C LEU A 426 19.36 9.29 -13.06
N GLN A 427 19.64 10.58 -12.96
CA GLN A 427 20.74 11.13 -12.17
C GLN A 427 20.20 12.12 -11.14
N TYR A 428 20.87 12.21 -9.98
CA TYR A 428 20.63 13.22 -8.96
C TYR A 428 21.84 14.15 -8.81
N PHE A 429 21.61 15.40 -8.41
CA PHE A 429 22.65 16.38 -8.10
C PHE A 429 23.21 16.13 -6.69
N GLY A 430 24.52 15.94 -6.60
CA GLY A 430 25.24 15.65 -5.37
C GLY A 430 25.75 16.90 -4.66
N THR A 431 26.24 16.72 -3.43
CA THR A 431 26.88 17.77 -2.62
C THR A 431 28.28 18.18 -3.12
N ASP A 432 28.79 17.48 -4.13
CA ASP A 432 30.08 17.68 -4.79
C ASP A 432 29.97 18.47 -6.10
N ASP A 433 28.83 19.15 -6.34
CA ASP A 433 28.52 19.91 -7.55
C ASP A 433 28.48 19.06 -8.84
N THR A 434 28.30 17.75 -8.72
CA THR A 434 28.18 16.83 -9.87
C THR A 434 26.89 16.01 -9.85
N TYR A 435 26.59 15.35 -10.96
CA TYR A 435 25.43 14.46 -11.04
C TYR A 435 25.85 13.00 -10.98
N HIS A 436 25.18 12.25 -10.10
CA HIS A 436 25.42 10.83 -9.85
C HIS A 436 24.26 10.01 -10.39
N ASN A 437 24.56 8.81 -10.91
CA ASN A 437 23.52 7.89 -11.36
C ASN A 437 22.74 7.36 -10.17
N VAL A 438 21.42 7.30 -10.28
CA VAL A 438 20.60 6.50 -9.35
C VAL A 438 20.88 5.03 -9.62
N VAL A 439 21.45 4.34 -8.65
CA VAL A 439 21.74 2.91 -8.73
C VAL A 439 20.61 2.12 -8.07
N ARG A 440 20.01 1.19 -8.82
CA ARG A 440 19.02 0.25 -8.27
C ARG A 440 19.73 -0.91 -7.59
N SER A 441 19.11 -1.44 -6.53
CA SER A 441 19.62 -2.65 -5.88
C SER A 441 19.56 -3.84 -6.85
N ASP A 442 20.49 -4.79 -6.70
CA ASP A 442 20.52 -6.01 -7.51
C ASP A 442 19.18 -6.75 -7.46
N GLY A 443 18.64 -7.12 -8.63
CA GLY A 443 17.32 -7.74 -8.80
C GLY A 443 16.11 -6.80 -8.74
N VAL A 444 16.32 -5.47 -8.74
CA VAL A 444 15.24 -4.49 -8.94
C VAL A 444 15.15 -4.14 -10.42
N LEU A 445 13.94 -4.28 -10.99
CA LEU A 445 13.63 -3.90 -12.37
C LEU A 445 12.37 -3.04 -12.35
N LEU A 446 12.51 -1.76 -12.70
CA LEU A 446 11.40 -0.82 -12.71
C LEU A 446 10.99 -0.48 -14.14
N LEU A 447 9.70 -0.51 -14.41
CA LEU A 447 9.16 -0.17 -15.73
C LEU A 447 9.48 1.29 -16.07
N GLN A 448 9.42 2.21 -15.10
CA GLN A 448 9.83 3.60 -15.33
C GLN A 448 11.29 3.76 -15.82
N ASP A 449 12.21 2.88 -15.42
CA ASP A 449 13.60 2.94 -15.86
C ASP A 449 13.71 2.42 -17.32
N ILE A 450 12.93 1.38 -17.65
CA ILE A 450 12.81 0.84 -19.02
C ILE A 450 12.23 1.90 -19.96
N LYS A 451 11.20 2.63 -19.53
CA LYS A 451 10.57 3.71 -20.31
C LYS A 451 11.52 4.86 -20.65
N ARG A 452 12.59 5.04 -19.88
CA ARG A 452 13.62 6.08 -20.16
C ARG A 452 14.63 5.63 -21.21
N THR A 453 14.79 4.33 -21.42
CA THR A 453 15.82 3.74 -22.29
C THR A 453 15.26 3.11 -23.57
N THR A 454 13.98 2.74 -23.58
CA THR A 454 13.35 2.02 -24.67
C THR A 454 12.24 2.84 -25.34
N THR A 455 11.97 2.52 -26.61
CA THR A 455 10.79 3.01 -27.31
C THR A 455 9.64 2.02 -27.12
N ARG A 456 8.44 2.55 -26.91
CA ARG A 456 7.22 1.76 -26.82
C ARG A 456 7.00 0.95 -28.11
N ILE A 457 6.73 -0.35 -28.00
CA ILE A 457 6.45 -1.24 -29.14
C ILE A 457 5.12 -0.84 -29.80
N ALA A 458 4.06 -0.70 -29.00
CA ALA A 458 2.76 -0.21 -29.42
C ALA A 458 2.01 0.39 -28.23
N GLY A 459 1.04 1.26 -28.46
CA GLY A 459 0.19 1.77 -27.37
C GLY A 459 -0.84 2.78 -27.82
N ASN A 460 -1.80 3.03 -26.95
CA ASN A 460 -2.86 4.02 -27.12
C ASN A 460 -3.00 4.88 -25.85
N GLY A 461 -4.14 5.56 -25.66
CA GLY A 461 -4.40 6.40 -24.48
C GLY A 461 -4.65 5.61 -23.18
N SER A 462 -4.87 4.30 -23.27
CA SER A 462 -5.31 3.44 -22.15
C SER A 462 -4.26 2.40 -21.73
N ALA A 463 -3.45 1.88 -22.68
CA ALA A 463 -2.39 0.92 -22.41
C ALA A 463 -1.21 1.00 -23.40
N SER A 464 -0.07 0.44 -22.99
CA SER A 464 1.19 0.45 -23.73
C SER A 464 1.93 -0.90 -23.63
N LEU A 465 2.61 -1.31 -24.69
CA LEU A 465 3.50 -2.47 -24.76
C LEU A 465 4.96 -2.02 -24.73
N TRP A 466 5.75 -2.60 -23.83
CA TRP A 466 7.15 -2.30 -23.62
C TRP A 466 8.00 -3.55 -23.76
N ASP A 467 9.10 -3.48 -24.49
CA ASP A 467 10.13 -4.51 -24.45
C ASP A 467 10.90 -4.35 -23.14
N ILE A 468 10.88 -5.38 -22.29
CA ILE A 468 11.60 -5.37 -21.01
C ILE A 468 12.88 -6.22 -21.06
N GLY A 469 13.32 -6.60 -22.26
CA GLY A 469 14.50 -7.42 -22.53
C GLY A 469 14.24 -8.93 -22.46
N ASP A 470 15.21 -9.71 -22.95
CA ASP A 470 15.19 -11.19 -23.00
C ASP A 470 14.03 -11.80 -23.79
N GLY A 471 13.43 -11.01 -24.69
CA GLY A 471 12.25 -11.40 -25.46
C GLY A 471 10.95 -11.36 -24.64
N VAL A 472 10.90 -10.62 -23.52
CA VAL A 472 9.69 -10.48 -22.70
C VAL A 472 9.06 -9.12 -22.95
N VAL A 473 7.74 -9.10 -23.15
CA VAL A 473 6.96 -7.88 -23.35
C VAL A 473 6.09 -7.59 -22.13
N CYS A 474 6.05 -6.33 -21.69
CA CYS A 474 5.18 -5.86 -20.63
C CYS A 474 3.99 -5.06 -21.20
N LEU A 475 2.76 -5.50 -20.92
CA LEU A 475 1.53 -4.75 -21.13
C LEU A 475 1.20 -3.91 -19.88
N GLU A 476 1.34 -2.60 -20.02
CA GLU A 476 1.08 -1.60 -19.00
C GLU A 476 -0.30 -0.96 -19.19
N PHE A 477 -1.14 -1.01 -18.15
CA PHE A 477 -2.36 -0.21 -18.07
C PHE A 477 -2.09 1.16 -17.46
N HIS A 478 -2.75 2.20 -17.98
CA HIS A 478 -2.61 3.56 -17.49
C HIS A 478 -3.89 4.40 -17.57
N THR A 479 -5.07 3.76 -17.68
CA THR A 479 -6.35 4.44 -17.44
C THR A 479 -6.48 4.85 -15.97
N LYS A 480 -7.48 5.68 -15.65
CA LYS A 480 -7.74 6.05 -14.26
C LYS A 480 -8.02 4.78 -13.42
N MET A 481 -7.20 4.56 -12.39
CA MET A 481 -7.23 3.37 -11.52
C MET A 481 -7.03 2.05 -12.28
N ASN A 482 -6.46 2.11 -13.49
CA ASN A 482 -6.35 0.98 -14.41
C ASN A 482 -7.70 0.28 -14.64
N SER A 483 -8.78 1.05 -14.70
CA SER A 483 -10.10 0.54 -15.08
C SER A 483 -10.10 0.12 -16.55
N ILE A 484 -10.61 -1.08 -16.82
CA ILE A 484 -10.53 -1.70 -18.14
C ILE A 484 -11.59 -1.09 -19.06
N ASP A 485 -11.11 -0.53 -20.16
CA ASP A 485 -11.90 0.10 -21.22
C ASP A 485 -11.60 -0.59 -22.58
N PRO A 486 -12.31 -0.22 -23.67
CA PRO A 486 -12.03 -0.78 -24.99
C PRO A 486 -10.59 -0.54 -25.48
N GLY A 487 -9.93 0.52 -25.01
CA GLY A 487 -8.53 0.81 -25.33
C GLY A 487 -7.59 -0.25 -24.78
N ILE A 488 -7.76 -0.64 -23.51
CA ILE A 488 -7.01 -1.76 -22.91
C ILE A 488 -7.28 -3.06 -23.68
N MET A 489 -8.54 -3.38 -23.99
CA MET A 489 -8.87 -4.61 -24.73
C MET A 489 -8.19 -4.65 -26.11
N SER A 490 -8.17 -3.53 -26.84
CA SER A 490 -7.46 -3.46 -28.13
C SER A 490 -5.94 -3.68 -27.99
N MET A 491 -5.35 -3.32 -26.85
CA MET A 491 -3.93 -3.56 -26.58
C MET A 491 -3.64 -5.00 -26.18
N VAL A 492 -4.59 -5.69 -25.53
CA VAL A 492 -4.53 -7.15 -25.31
C VAL A 492 -4.51 -7.88 -26.65
N GLU A 493 -5.45 -7.56 -27.54
CA GLU A 493 -5.49 -8.12 -28.90
C GLU A 493 -4.20 -7.81 -29.68
N LYS A 494 -3.67 -6.59 -29.53
CA LYS A 494 -2.40 -6.21 -30.15
C LYS A 494 -1.23 -7.02 -29.61
N ALA A 495 -1.18 -7.29 -28.31
CA ALA A 495 -0.14 -8.10 -27.69
C ALA A 495 -0.13 -9.53 -28.23
N LEU A 496 -1.32 -10.13 -28.37
CA LEU A 496 -1.52 -11.47 -28.96
C LEU A 496 -1.00 -11.59 -30.40
N GLN A 497 -0.98 -10.49 -31.14
CA GLN A 497 -0.43 -10.44 -32.50
C GLN A 497 1.07 -10.16 -32.52
N VAL A 498 1.53 -9.19 -31.71
CA VAL A 498 2.91 -8.69 -31.71
C VAL A 498 3.88 -9.73 -31.21
N ILE A 499 3.54 -10.46 -30.14
CA ILE A 499 4.48 -11.39 -29.50
C ILE A 499 4.94 -12.48 -30.47
N PRO A 500 4.03 -13.24 -31.13
CA PRO A 500 4.46 -14.23 -32.12
C PRO A 500 5.09 -13.60 -33.36
N ALA A 501 4.58 -12.45 -33.84
CA ALA A 501 5.04 -11.83 -35.08
C ALA A 501 6.48 -11.30 -34.98
N GLU A 502 6.89 -10.83 -33.79
CA GLU A 502 8.24 -10.31 -33.53
C GLU A 502 9.14 -11.31 -32.78
N ASN A 503 8.70 -12.56 -32.63
CA ASN A 503 9.44 -13.65 -31.98
C ASN A 503 9.81 -13.34 -30.51
N HIS A 504 8.92 -12.64 -29.80
CA HIS A 504 8.98 -12.50 -28.35
C HIS A 504 8.53 -13.81 -27.69
N LYS A 505 9.04 -14.07 -26.49
CA LYS A 505 8.87 -15.33 -25.75
C LYS A 505 7.69 -15.33 -24.80
N ALA A 506 7.31 -14.19 -24.21
CA ALA A 506 6.32 -14.14 -23.14
C ALA A 506 5.66 -12.76 -22.99
N LEU A 507 4.49 -12.74 -22.37
CA LEU A 507 3.77 -11.52 -21.97
C LEU A 507 3.73 -11.39 -20.45
N ILE A 508 3.98 -10.18 -19.95
CA ILE A 508 3.71 -9.80 -18.56
C ILE A 508 2.66 -8.70 -18.54
N ILE A 509 1.67 -8.82 -17.66
CA ILE A 509 0.70 -7.74 -17.40
C ILE A 509 1.08 -7.09 -16.07
N HIS A 510 1.57 -5.85 -16.12
CA HIS A 510 2.13 -5.16 -14.97
C HIS A 510 1.93 -3.64 -15.05
N SER A 511 1.83 -2.98 -13.89
CA SER A 511 1.82 -1.51 -13.80
C SER A 511 2.41 -1.08 -12.46
N GLU A 512 3.17 0.01 -12.47
CA GLU A 512 3.69 0.67 -11.27
C GLU A 512 2.65 1.58 -10.59
N ALA A 513 1.47 1.74 -11.20
CA ALA A 513 0.35 2.48 -10.62
C ALA A 513 -0.12 1.87 -9.29
N ALA A 514 -0.75 2.69 -8.44
CA ALA A 514 -1.16 2.28 -7.08
C ALA A 514 -2.08 1.04 -7.03
N ASN A 515 -2.76 0.71 -8.13
CA ASN A 515 -3.59 -0.49 -8.25
C ASN A 515 -3.30 -1.16 -9.60
N PHE A 516 -3.34 -2.48 -9.62
CA PHE A 516 -3.26 -3.27 -10.83
C PHE A 516 -4.45 -2.99 -11.74
N SER A 517 -5.67 -3.18 -11.25
CA SER A 517 -6.92 -2.82 -11.93
C SER A 517 -8.11 -2.92 -10.96
N VAL A 518 -9.01 -1.93 -11.01
CA VAL A 518 -10.29 -1.96 -10.26
C VAL A 518 -11.45 -2.58 -11.06
N GLY A 519 -11.15 -3.22 -12.18
CA GLY A 519 -12.14 -3.88 -13.03
C GLY A 519 -12.66 -3.02 -14.17
N ALA A 520 -13.81 -3.41 -14.73
CA ALA A 520 -14.41 -2.73 -15.88
C ALA A 520 -14.76 -1.27 -15.57
N ASN A 521 -14.69 -0.41 -16.59
CA ASN A 521 -15.19 0.95 -16.50
C ASN A 521 -16.73 0.97 -16.45
N ILE A 522 -17.29 0.87 -15.24
CA ILE A 522 -18.74 0.85 -15.01
C ILE A 522 -19.46 2.15 -15.43
N GLY A 523 -18.73 3.26 -15.59
CA GLY A 523 -19.28 4.50 -16.14
C GLY A 523 -19.65 4.39 -17.62
N LEU A 524 -18.83 3.68 -18.42
CA LEU A 524 -19.16 3.37 -19.82
C LEU A 524 -20.36 2.43 -19.91
N ALA A 525 -20.44 1.44 -19.01
CA ALA A 525 -21.58 0.52 -18.95
C ALA A 525 -22.88 1.25 -18.59
N LEU A 526 -22.86 2.14 -17.60
CA LEU A 526 -24.02 2.96 -17.20
C LEU A 526 -24.49 3.85 -18.35
N PHE A 527 -23.57 4.52 -19.05
CA PHE A 527 -23.90 5.34 -20.20
C PHE A 527 -24.60 4.53 -21.30
N ALA A 528 -24.03 3.37 -21.68
CA ALA A 528 -24.61 2.50 -22.70
C ALA A 528 -25.99 1.95 -22.27
N ALA A 529 -26.17 1.62 -20.99
CA ALA A 529 -27.44 1.13 -20.46
C ALA A 529 -28.53 2.22 -20.48
N ASN A 530 -28.18 3.46 -20.14
CA ASN A 530 -29.11 4.60 -20.14
C ASN A 530 -29.66 4.93 -21.53
N ILE A 531 -28.91 4.64 -22.60
CA ILE A 531 -29.38 4.79 -23.98
C ILE A 531 -29.94 3.49 -24.58
N ALA A 532 -30.18 2.46 -23.75
CA ALA A 532 -30.67 1.15 -24.15
C ALA A 532 -29.79 0.45 -25.23
N GLY A 533 -28.47 0.68 -25.19
CA GLY A 533 -27.48 0.13 -26.12
C GLY A 533 -27.14 -1.36 -25.90
N TRP A 534 -28.15 -2.22 -25.71
CA TRP A 534 -27.96 -3.63 -25.34
C TRP A 534 -27.11 -4.45 -26.33
N PRO A 535 -27.23 -4.28 -27.66
CA PRO A 535 -26.36 -4.98 -28.61
C PRO A 535 -24.89 -4.61 -28.43
N GLU A 536 -24.59 -3.33 -28.20
CA GLU A 536 -23.22 -2.84 -27.99
C GLU A 536 -22.64 -3.32 -26.66
N ILE A 537 -23.44 -3.34 -25.58
CA ILE A 537 -23.04 -3.94 -24.30
C ILE A 537 -22.72 -5.42 -24.49
N THR A 538 -23.60 -6.17 -25.16
CA THR A 538 -23.42 -7.60 -25.41
C THR A 538 -22.15 -7.86 -26.23
N LYS A 539 -21.91 -7.05 -27.26
CA LYS A 539 -20.70 -7.10 -28.10
C LYS A 539 -19.44 -6.79 -27.30
N SER A 540 -19.48 -5.75 -26.45
CA SER A 540 -18.37 -5.35 -25.58
C SER A 540 -18.01 -6.44 -24.56
N VAL A 541 -19.02 -7.03 -23.90
CA VAL A 541 -18.79 -8.17 -22.99
C VAL A 541 -18.19 -9.35 -23.74
N LYS A 542 -18.73 -9.70 -24.92
CA LYS A 542 -18.18 -10.78 -25.75
C LYS A 542 -16.72 -10.51 -26.14
N ALA A 543 -16.40 -9.29 -26.58
CA ALA A 543 -15.03 -8.93 -26.96
C ALA A 543 -14.05 -9.12 -25.79
N GLY A 544 -14.43 -8.73 -24.57
CA GLY A 544 -13.63 -9.00 -23.38
C GLY A 544 -13.45 -10.49 -23.08
N GLN A 545 -14.53 -11.28 -23.19
CA GLN A 545 -14.47 -12.74 -23.05
C GLN A 545 -13.54 -13.37 -24.09
N ASP A 546 -13.64 -12.97 -25.36
CA ASP A 546 -12.81 -13.46 -26.45
C ASP A 546 -11.34 -13.10 -26.21
N ALA A 547 -11.04 -11.86 -25.78
CA ALA A 547 -9.69 -11.41 -25.49
C ALA A 547 -9.05 -12.18 -24.33
N TYR A 548 -9.76 -12.39 -23.23
CA TYR A 548 -9.23 -13.13 -22.07
C TYR A 548 -9.09 -14.62 -22.36
N LYS A 549 -10.03 -15.20 -23.11
CA LYS A 549 -9.91 -16.58 -23.59
C LYS A 549 -8.68 -16.72 -24.51
N ALA A 550 -8.45 -15.76 -25.40
CA ALA A 550 -7.29 -15.77 -26.29
C ALA A 550 -5.96 -15.61 -25.53
N LEU A 551 -5.93 -14.84 -24.42
CA LEU A 551 -4.77 -14.80 -23.52
C LEU A 551 -4.48 -16.17 -22.91
N LYS A 552 -5.50 -16.85 -22.36
CA LYS A 552 -5.36 -18.17 -21.73
C LYS A 552 -4.79 -19.23 -22.69
N TYR A 553 -5.14 -19.16 -23.97
CA TYR A 553 -4.70 -20.11 -25.00
C TYR A 553 -3.64 -19.53 -25.95
N ALA A 554 -2.97 -18.44 -25.55
CA ALA A 554 -1.90 -17.86 -26.36
C ALA A 554 -0.77 -18.88 -26.55
N PRO A 555 -0.04 -18.87 -27.68
CA PRO A 555 1.07 -19.79 -27.94
C PRO A 555 2.37 -19.41 -27.19
N PHE A 556 2.25 -18.60 -26.13
CA PHE A 556 3.33 -18.12 -25.28
C PHE A 556 2.77 -17.91 -23.87
N PRO A 557 3.60 -18.00 -22.81
CA PRO A 557 3.13 -17.80 -21.45
C PRO A 557 2.75 -16.34 -21.17
N VAL A 558 1.65 -16.18 -20.44
CA VAL A 558 1.15 -14.91 -19.91
C VAL A 558 1.27 -14.91 -18.38
N VAL A 559 2.04 -13.97 -17.84
CA VAL A 559 2.24 -13.80 -16.40
C VAL A 559 1.60 -12.52 -15.90
N GLY A 560 0.69 -12.62 -14.93
CA GLY A 560 0.13 -11.47 -14.23
C GLY A 560 1.04 -11.01 -13.09
N ALA A 561 1.35 -9.72 -13.00
CA ALA A 561 2.17 -9.15 -11.92
C ALA A 561 1.44 -8.03 -11.16
N PRO A 562 0.39 -8.36 -10.38
CA PRO A 562 -0.46 -7.37 -9.72
C PRO A 562 0.16 -6.77 -8.46
N SER A 563 -0.22 -5.53 -8.17
CA SER A 563 -0.03 -4.87 -6.86
C SER A 563 -1.24 -3.98 -6.53
N GLY A 564 -1.52 -3.76 -5.25
CA GLY A 564 -2.70 -2.99 -4.83
C GLY A 564 -3.99 -3.73 -5.20
N MET A 565 -5.03 -3.00 -5.61
CA MET A 565 -6.31 -3.63 -5.98
C MET A 565 -6.24 -4.34 -7.33
N ALA A 566 -6.67 -5.60 -7.36
CA ALA A 566 -6.97 -6.41 -8.54
C ALA A 566 -8.39 -6.96 -8.41
N LEU A 567 -9.38 -6.15 -8.80
CA LEU A 567 -10.79 -6.39 -8.52
C LEU A 567 -11.60 -6.62 -9.79
N ALA A 568 -12.68 -7.39 -9.68
CA ALA A 568 -13.62 -7.64 -10.78
C ALA A 568 -12.89 -8.09 -12.05
N GLY A 569 -13.12 -7.43 -13.20
CA GLY A 569 -12.40 -7.69 -14.45
C GLY A 569 -10.87 -7.67 -14.38
N GLY A 570 -10.30 -7.00 -13.37
CA GLY A 570 -8.87 -7.00 -13.06
C GLY A 570 -8.40 -8.27 -12.36
N LEU A 571 -9.26 -8.94 -11.59
CA LEU A 571 -9.02 -10.32 -11.16
C LEU A 571 -9.30 -11.30 -12.30
N GLU A 572 -10.35 -11.09 -13.10
CA GLU A 572 -10.69 -11.98 -14.21
C GLU A 572 -9.52 -12.15 -15.18
N ILE A 573 -8.78 -11.10 -15.55
CA ILE A 573 -7.60 -11.24 -16.42
C ILE A 573 -6.49 -12.08 -15.77
N LEU A 574 -6.28 -11.94 -14.46
CA LEU A 574 -5.30 -12.73 -13.70
C LEU A 574 -5.73 -14.20 -13.61
N LEU A 575 -7.04 -14.47 -13.56
CA LEU A 575 -7.56 -15.84 -13.56
C LEU A 575 -7.23 -16.58 -14.88
N HIS A 576 -7.07 -15.84 -15.98
CA HIS A 576 -6.71 -16.35 -17.30
C HIS A 576 -5.18 -16.39 -17.56
N CYS A 577 -4.35 -15.92 -16.63
CA CYS A 577 -2.88 -15.96 -16.78
C CYS A 577 -2.33 -17.37 -16.42
N ASP A 578 -1.27 -17.78 -17.10
CA ASP A 578 -0.57 -19.06 -16.85
C ASP A 578 0.07 -19.09 -15.48
N ALA A 579 0.64 -17.96 -15.04
CA ALA A 579 1.14 -17.75 -13.70
C ALA A 579 0.80 -16.35 -13.19
N VAL A 580 0.75 -16.19 -11.87
CA VAL A 580 0.65 -14.90 -11.21
C VAL A 580 1.81 -14.75 -10.24
N GLN A 581 2.58 -13.68 -10.40
CA GLN A 581 3.55 -13.21 -9.41
C GLN A 581 2.94 -12.01 -8.70
N ALA A 582 2.32 -12.19 -7.55
CA ALA A 582 1.61 -11.11 -6.87
C ALA A 582 2.52 -10.36 -5.88
N HIS A 583 2.39 -9.04 -5.80
CA HIS A 583 2.94 -8.32 -4.65
C HIS A 583 2.20 -8.73 -3.37
N ALA A 584 2.89 -8.81 -2.24
CA ALA A 584 2.30 -9.22 -0.97
C ALA A 584 1.06 -8.39 -0.56
N GLU A 585 1.07 -7.08 -0.85
CA GLU A 585 -0.08 -6.19 -0.70
C GLU A 585 -0.95 -6.12 -1.98
N THR A 586 -1.34 -7.28 -2.49
CA THR A 586 -2.36 -7.39 -3.56
C THR A 586 -3.70 -7.76 -2.94
N TYR A 587 -4.75 -7.02 -3.31
CA TYR A 587 -6.11 -7.17 -2.81
C TYR A 587 -6.98 -7.70 -3.96
N MET A 588 -7.41 -8.95 -3.85
CA MET A 588 -8.03 -9.69 -4.96
C MET A 588 -9.48 -10.05 -4.63
N GLY A 589 -10.41 -9.82 -5.56
CA GLY A 589 -11.79 -10.26 -5.38
C GLY A 589 -12.72 -9.95 -6.56
N LEU A 590 -13.69 -10.83 -6.77
CA LEU A 590 -14.81 -10.64 -7.71
C LEU A 590 -15.94 -9.91 -6.97
N VAL A 591 -16.02 -8.60 -7.18
CA VAL A 591 -16.85 -7.67 -6.38
C VAL A 591 -18.10 -7.15 -7.13
N GLU A 592 -18.35 -7.66 -8.34
CA GLU A 592 -19.39 -7.23 -9.26
C GLU A 592 -20.79 -7.27 -8.63
N VAL A 593 -21.06 -8.25 -7.77
CA VAL A 593 -22.36 -8.35 -7.06
C VAL A 593 -22.63 -7.14 -6.17
N GLY A 594 -21.58 -6.49 -5.68
CA GLY A 594 -21.67 -5.26 -4.88
C GLY A 594 -22.19 -4.06 -5.67
N VAL A 595 -22.11 -4.08 -7.00
CA VAL A 595 -22.73 -3.09 -7.90
C VAL A 595 -23.94 -3.65 -8.66
N GLY A 596 -24.45 -4.81 -8.27
CA GLY A 596 -25.63 -5.43 -8.85
C GLY A 596 -25.38 -6.24 -10.13
N LEU A 597 -24.13 -6.65 -10.38
CA LEU A 597 -23.72 -7.40 -11.57
C LEU A 597 -23.14 -8.78 -11.18
N VAL A 598 -22.83 -9.61 -12.17
CA VAL A 598 -22.03 -10.83 -11.99
C VAL A 598 -20.73 -10.70 -12.79
N PRO A 599 -19.64 -11.39 -12.40
CA PRO A 599 -18.45 -11.51 -13.25
C PRO A 599 -18.85 -12.05 -14.62
N ALA A 600 -18.29 -11.47 -15.68
CA ALA A 600 -18.73 -11.75 -17.04
C ALA A 600 -17.65 -11.77 -18.11
N TRP A 601 -16.37 -11.67 -17.72
CA TRP A 601 -15.23 -11.95 -18.59
C TRP A 601 -14.57 -13.28 -18.24
N GLY A 602 -15.34 -14.26 -17.77
CA GLY A 602 -14.88 -15.61 -17.45
C GLY A 602 -14.54 -15.84 -15.97
N GLY A 603 -14.80 -14.89 -15.07
CA GLY A 603 -14.52 -15.02 -13.64
C GLY A 603 -15.26 -16.17 -12.98
N CYS A 604 -16.54 -16.39 -13.32
CA CYS A 604 -17.28 -17.53 -12.77
C CYS A 604 -16.74 -18.84 -13.33
N LYS A 605 -16.51 -18.89 -14.65
CA LYS A 605 -15.91 -20.04 -15.36
C LYS A 605 -14.56 -20.46 -14.76
N GLU A 606 -13.62 -19.53 -14.62
CA GLU A 606 -12.27 -19.85 -14.14
C GLU A 606 -12.26 -20.24 -12.66
N MET A 607 -13.08 -19.59 -11.83
CA MET A 607 -13.23 -19.99 -10.42
C MET A 607 -13.83 -21.39 -10.28
N LEU A 608 -14.82 -21.74 -11.09
CA LEU A 608 -15.35 -23.11 -11.14
C LEU A 608 -14.26 -24.11 -11.52
N ALA A 609 -13.46 -23.81 -12.55
CA ALA A 609 -12.37 -24.69 -12.97
C ALA A 609 -11.35 -24.92 -11.84
N ARG A 610 -10.90 -23.84 -11.18
CA ARG A 610 -9.92 -23.92 -10.08
C ARG A 610 -10.45 -24.70 -8.89
N TRP A 611 -11.70 -24.48 -8.48
CA TRP A 611 -12.29 -25.19 -7.35
C TRP A 611 -12.65 -26.64 -7.68
N HIS A 612 -13.04 -26.94 -8.92
CA HIS A 612 -13.33 -28.31 -9.36
C HIS A 612 -12.06 -29.18 -9.37
N HIS A 613 -10.93 -28.62 -9.81
CA HIS A 613 -9.64 -29.32 -9.85
C HIS A 613 -8.84 -29.22 -8.55
N ASN A 614 -9.41 -28.66 -7.47
CA ASN A 614 -8.69 -28.54 -6.20
C ASN A 614 -8.57 -29.91 -5.51
N PRO A 615 -7.36 -30.50 -5.41
CA PRO A 615 -7.19 -31.83 -4.81
C PRO A 615 -7.39 -31.81 -3.28
N LYS A 616 -7.27 -30.64 -2.64
CA LYS A 616 -7.43 -30.46 -1.18
C LYS A 616 -8.89 -30.26 -0.77
N GLY A 617 -9.79 -30.05 -1.74
CA GLY A 617 -11.20 -29.75 -1.51
C GLY A 617 -12.09 -31.00 -1.47
N PRO A 618 -13.28 -30.91 -0.85
CA PRO A 618 -14.31 -31.92 -1.00
C PRO A 618 -14.71 -32.07 -2.47
N GLN A 619 -14.77 -33.32 -2.94
CA GLN A 619 -15.06 -33.66 -4.34
C GLN A 619 -16.56 -33.78 -4.60
N GLY A 620 -16.93 -33.77 -5.87
CA GLY A 620 -18.31 -33.94 -6.33
C GLY A 620 -18.88 -32.67 -7.00
N PRO A 621 -20.16 -32.71 -7.39
CA PRO A 621 -20.77 -31.70 -8.26
C PRO A 621 -21.12 -30.39 -7.56
N MET A 622 -21.39 -30.44 -6.24
CA MET A 622 -21.85 -29.29 -5.46
C MET A 622 -20.74 -28.48 -4.79
N PRO A 623 -19.69 -29.08 -4.18
CA PRO A 623 -18.80 -28.31 -3.32
C PRO A 623 -18.09 -27.14 -4.00
N ALA A 624 -17.58 -27.34 -5.22
CA ALA A 624 -16.95 -26.27 -6.00
C ALA A 624 -17.95 -25.13 -6.29
N VAL A 625 -19.14 -25.48 -6.77
CA VAL A 625 -20.23 -24.52 -7.05
C VAL A 625 -20.59 -23.72 -5.81
N THR A 626 -20.77 -24.38 -4.65
CA THR A 626 -21.10 -23.72 -3.39
C THR A 626 -19.99 -22.77 -2.94
N ARG A 627 -18.71 -23.16 -3.02
CA ARG A 627 -17.61 -22.28 -2.60
C ARG A 627 -17.45 -21.06 -3.51
N VAL A 628 -17.58 -21.25 -4.82
CA VAL A 628 -17.55 -20.14 -5.77
C VAL A 628 -18.75 -19.21 -5.54
N PHE A 629 -19.94 -19.76 -5.29
CA PHE A 629 -21.14 -18.98 -5.00
C PHE A 629 -21.03 -18.18 -3.71
N GLU A 630 -20.54 -18.77 -2.62
CA GLU A 630 -20.30 -18.06 -1.36
C GLU A 630 -19.28 -16.94 -1.56
N THR A 631 -18.15 -17.23 -2.21
CA THR A 631 -17.05 -16.27 -2.40
C THR A 631 -17.49 -15.06 -3.22
N ILE A 632 -18.12 -15.29 -4.38
CA ILE A 632 -18.59 -14.21 -5.27
C ILE A 632 -19.84 -13.56 -4.69
N GLY A 633 -20.80 -14.33 -4.17
CA GLY A 633 -22.06 -13.83 -3.64
C GLY A 633 -21.91 -12.89 -2.44
N THR A 634 -20.85 -13.05 -1.64
CA THR A 634 -20.52 -12.10 -0.57
C THR A 634 -19.52 -11.01 -0.97
N ALA A 635 -19.13 -10.93 -2.24
CA ALA A 635 -18.10 -10.02 -2.76
C ALA A 635 -16.81 -10.08 -1.93
N THR A 636 -16.33 -11.29 -1.62
CA THR A 636 -15.17 -11.47 -0.76
C THR A 636 -13.90 -10.94 -1.44
N VAL A 637 -13.12 -10.15 -0.69
CA VAL A 637 -11.84 -9.61 -1.12
C VAL A 637 -10.76 -10.12 -0.18
N ALA A 638 -9.78 -10.85 -0.73
CA ALA A 638 -8.55 -11.17 -0.03
C ALA A 638 -7.77 -9.89 0.21
N ARG A 639 -7.28 -9.68 1.44
CA ARG A 639 -6.57 -8.48 1.89
C ARG A 639 -5.05 -8.63 1.88
N SER A 640 -4.55 -9.69 1.26
CA SER A 640 -3.14 -9.91 0.93
C SER A 640 -3.06 -11.00 -0.15
N ALA A 641 -1.90 -11.11 -0.80
CA ALA A 641 -1.63 -12.25 -1.70
C ALA A 641 -1.62 -13.59 -0.94
N ASP A 642 -1.17 -13.61 0.31
CA ASP A 642 -1.13 -14.85 1.11
C ASP A 642 -2.55 -15.34 1.47
N GLU A 643 -3.49 -14.42 1.71
CA GLU A 643 -4.92 -14.70 1.90
C GLU A 643 -5.62 -15.07 0.58
N ALA A 644 -5.18 -14.53 -0.56
CA ALA A 644 -5.76 -14.81 -1.87
C ALA A 644 -5.66 -16.30 -2.27
N ARG A 645 -4.70 -17.04 -1.69
CA ARG A 645 -4.56 -18.50 -1.86
C ARG A 645 -5.73 -19.28 -1.26
N ASP A 646 -6.29 -18.84 -0.14
CA ASP A 646 -7.42 -19.51 0.51
C ASP A 646 -8.69 -19.50 -0.35
N PHE A 647 -8.80 -18.50 -1.23
CA PHE A 647 -9.92 -18.34 -2.17
C PHE A 647 -9.63 -18.92 -3.56
N LEU A 648 -8.43 -19.46 -3.80
CA LEU A 648 -7.93 -19.86 -5.13
C LEU A 648 -7.92 -18.71 -6.16
N PHE A 649 -7.90 -17.46 -5.71
CA PHE A 649 -7.55 -16.32 -6.57
C PHE A 649 -6.09 -16.42 -7.01
N LEU A 650 -5.23 -16.95 -6.13
CA LEU A 650 -3.90 -17.46 -6.43
C LEU A 650 -3.87 -18.98 -6.24
N ARG A 651 -3.18 -19.69 -7.12
CA ARG A 651 -2.90 -21.12 -7.04
C ARG A 651 -1.71 -21.38 -6.11
N ASP A 652 -1.51 -22.64 -5.72
CA ASP A 652 -0.36 -23.05 -4.91
C ASP A 652 1.00 -22.76 -5.61
N GLY A 653 1.03 -22.82 -6.95
CA GLY A 653 2.22 -22.53 -7.76
C GLY A 653 2.43 -21.03 -8.07
N ASP A 654 1.46 -20.16 -7.75
CA ASP A 654 1.61 -18.72 -7.96
C ASP A 654 2.51 -18.11 -6.86
N GLY A 655 3.37 -17.18 -7.27
CA GLY A 655 4.40 -16.59 -6.42
C GLY A 655 3.96 -15.30 -5.71
N ILE A 656 4.69 -14.96 -4.64
CA ILE A 656 4.48 -13.73 -3.88
C ILE A 656 5.80 -12.98 -3.75
N THR A 657 5.85 -11.73 -4.21
CA THR A 657 6.97 -10.82 -4.01
C THR A 657 6.69 -9.91 -2.82
N MET A 658 7.60 -9.87 -1.84
CA MET A 658 7.50 -8.96 -0.69
C MET A 658 7.82 -7.51 -1.06
N ASN A 659 8.92 -7.26 -1.79
CA ASN A 659 9.27 -5.90 -2.23
C ASN A 659 8.64 -5.55 -3.57
N ARG A 660 7.74 -4.57 -3.58
CA ARG A 660 7.09 -4.08 -4.79
C ARG A 660 8.05 -3.73 -5.94
N ASP A 661 9.25 -3.23 -5.64
CA ASP A 661 10.22 -2.80 -6.67
C ASP A 661 10.90 -4.00 -7.37
N ARG A 662 10.76 -5.20 -6.81
CA ARG A 662 11.27 -6.46 -7.36
C ARG A 662 10.21 -7.23 -8.16
N LEU A 663 8.95 -6.79 -8.10
CA LEU A 663 7.80 -7.50 -8.66
C LEU A 663 7.95 -7.82 -10.15
N LEU A 664 8.39 -6.84 -10.95
CA LEU A 664 8.55 -7.03 -12.39
C LEU A 664 9.74 -7.95 -12.71
N ALA A 665 10.82 -7.89 -11.93
CA ALA A 665 11.96 -8.79 -12.08
C ALA A 665 11.58 -10.24 -11.77
N ASP A 666 10.87 -10.46 -10.67
CA ASP A 666 10.40 -11.79 -10.26
C ASP A 666 9.40 -12.35 -11.29
N ALA A 667 8.47 -11.52 -11.77
CA ALA A 667 7.52 -11.92 -12.81
C ALA A 667 8.23 -12.27 -14.13
N LYS A 668 9.29 -11.53 -14.49
CA LYS A 668 10.13 -11.82 -15.66
C LYS A 668 10.87 -13.14 -15.53
N ALA A 669 11.40 -13.46 -14.36
CA ALA A 669 12.02 -14.75 -14.10
C ALA A 669 11.03 -15.91 -14.31
N ILE A 670 9.80 -15.78 -13.79
CA ILE A 670 8.73 -16.79 -14.00
C ILE A 670 8.35 -16.89 -15.48
N ALA A 671 8.19 -15.77 -16.18
CA ALA A 671 7.83 -15.75 -17.60
C ALA A 671 8.88 -16.46 -18.47
N LEU A 672 10.16 -16.22 -18.19
CA LEU A 672 11.27 -16.90 -18.87
C LEU A 672 11.31 -18.39 -18.55
N GLN A 673 11.11 -18.77 -17.29
CA GLN A 673 11.06 -20.17 -16.88
C GLN A 673 9.93 -20.93 -17.59
N LEU A 674 8.77 -20.30 -17.80
CA LEU A 674 7.65 -20.92 -18.50
C LEU A 674 7.90 -21.04 -20.01
N ALA A 675 8.69 -20.14 -20.61
CA ALA A 675 8.78 -20.01 -22.06
C ALA A 675 9.55 -21.13 -22.78
N ASP A 676 10.47 -21.82 -22.11
CA ASP A 676 11.38 -22.78 -22.76
C ASP A 676 10.66 -24.00 -23.36
N ASP A 677 9.62 -24.50 -22.70
CA ASP A 677 8.82 -25.67 -23.13
C ASP A 677 7.30 -25.38 -22.98
N TYR A 678 6.91 -24.14 -23.25
CA TYR A 678 5.52 -23.71 -23.03
C TYR A 678 4.54 -24.45 -23.95
N VAL A 679 3.48 -25.00 -23.33
CA VAL A 679 2.32 -25.54 -24.03
C VAL A 679 1.07 -24.87 -23.46
N PRO A 680 0.19 -24.30 -24.30
CA PRO A 680 -1.07 -23.74 -23.83
C PRO A 680 -1.90 -24.76 -23.06
N PRO A 681 -2.66 -24.35 -22.03
CA PRO A 681 -3.51 -25.26 -21.27
C PRO A 681 -4.60 -25.88 -22.16
N GLU A 682 -5.02 -27.10 -21.82
CA GLU A 682 -6.14 -27.75 -22.48
C GLU A 682 -7.48 -27.11 -22.06
N PRO A 683 -8.47 -27.01 -22.98
CA PRO A 683 -9.80 -26.51 -22.64
C PRO A 683 -10.46 -27.30 -21.52
N THR A 684 -11.04 -26.58 -20.56
CA THR A 684 -11.75 -27.21 -19.43
C THR A 684 -13.18 -27.59 -19.83
N GLU A 685 -13.55 -28.82 -19.51
CA GLU A 685 -14.92 -29.32 -19.56
C GLU A 685 -15.52 -29.36 -18.15
N TYR A 686 -16.84 -29.12 -18.05
CA TYR A 686 -17.53 -29.05 -16.75
C TYR A 686 -18.72 -30.00 -16.71
N ALA A 687 -18.86 -30.71 -15.60
CA ALA A 687 -20.09 -31.45 -15.26
C ALA A 687 -20.76 -30.74 -14.07
N LEU A 688 -21.78 -29.92 -14.36
CA LEU A 688 -22.41 -29.06 -13.35
C LEU A 688 -23.80 -29.58 -12.93
N PRO A 689 -24.20 -29.36 -11.67
CA PRO A 689 -25.44 -29.90 -11.09
C PRO A 689 -26.74 -29.28 -11.59
N GLY A 690 -26.69 -28.25 -12.45
CA GLY A 690 -27.88 -27.70 -13.10
C GLY A 690 -28.92 -27.12 -12.14
N PRO A 691 -30.22 -27.21 -12.48
CA PRO A 691 -31.31 -26.61 -11.72
C PRO A 691 -31.34 -26.96 -10.23
N THR A 692 -30.91 -28.18 -9.84
CA THR A 692 -30.88 -28.59 -8.43
C THR A 692 -29.98 -27.70 -7.59
N ALA A 693 -28.80 -27.33 -8.10
CA ALA A 693 -27.90 -26.42 -7.39
C ALA A 693 -28.43 -24.98 -7.36
N ALA A 694 -29.02 -24.51 -8.46
CA ALA A 694 -29.64 -23.19 -8.51
C ALA A 694 -30.75 -23.05 -7.47
N THR A 695 -31.58 -24.08 -7.29
CA THR A 695 -32.62 -24.12 -6.25
C THR A 695 -32.00 -24.13 -4.85
N ALA A 696 -30.98 -24.96 -4.59
CA ALA A 696 -30.33 -25.01 -3.28
C ALA A 696 -29.72 -23.65 -2.87
N MET A 697 -28.99 -23.00 -3.78
CA MET A 697 -28.42 -21.66 -3.55
C MET A 697 -29.50 -20.59 -3.39
N THR A 698 -30.60 -20.70 -4.14
CA THR A 698 -31.76 -19.81 -4.01
C THR A 698 -32.39 -19.87 -2.62
N LEU A 699 -32.54 -21.07 -2.05
CA LEU A 699 -33.07 -21.23 -0.68
C LEU A 699 -32.20 -20.51 0.36
N VAL A 700 -30.87 -20.62 0.23
CA VAL A 700 -29.91 -19.92 1.10
C VAL A 700 -30.08 -18.40 1.01
N LEU A 701 -30.23 -17.86 -0.20
CA LEU A 701 -30.46 -16.43 -0.41
C LEU A 701 -31.77 -15.94 0.20
N ASP A 702 -32.85 -16.71 0.03
CA ASP A 702 -34.16 -16.36 0.57
C ASP A 702 -34.12 -16.36 2.12
N ASP A 703 -33.37 -17.26 2.74
CA ASP A 703 -33.14 -17.28 4.19
C ASP A 703 -32.26 -16.12 4.66
N PHE A 704 -31.22 -15.75 3.92
CA PHE A 704 -30.43 -14.53 4.23
C PHE A 704 -31.28 -13.27 4.16
N ARG A 705 -32.18 -13.19 3.18
CA ARG A 705 -33.15 -12.08 3.10
C ARG A 705 -34.09 -12.06 4.30
N ARG A 706 -34.67 -13.21 4.67
CA ARG A 706 -35.54 -13.33 5.86
C ARG A 706 -34.80 -12.93 7.15
N ALA A 707 -33.50 -13.21 7.22
CA ALA A 707 -32.64 -12.82 8.33
C ALA A 707 -32.16 -11.34 8.27
N GLY A 708 -32.56 -10.56 7.27
CA GLY A 708 -32.13 -9.17 7.08
C GLY A 708 -30.65 -9.01 6.67
N LYS A 709 -30.00 -10.08 6.21
CA LYS A 709 -28.59 -10.10 5.77
C LYS A 709 -28.41 -9.82 4.28
N ALA A 710 -29.47 -9.91 3.49
CA ALA A 710 -29.49 -9.60 2.06
C ALA A 710 -30.69 -8.70 1.73
N THR A 711 -30.51 -7.73 0.85
CA THR A 711 -31.62 -6.91 0.33
C THR A 711 -32.44 -7.67 -0.71
N ASP A 712 -33.58 -7.12 -1.14
CA ASP A 712 -34.36 -7.71 -2.23
C ASP A 712 -33.55 -7.80 -3.53
N HIS A 713 -32.76 -6.77 -3.85
CA HIS A 713 -31.92 -6.81 -5.05
C HIS A 713 -30.68 -7.71 -4.90
N ASP A 714 -30.15 -7.89 -3.68
CA ASP A 714 -29.12 -8.92 -3.43
C ASP A 714 -29.64 -10.33 -3.78
N VAL A 715 -30.92 -10.62 -3.52
CA VAL A 715 -31.54 -11.89 -3.92
C VAL A 715 -31.68 -12.01 -5.44
N VAL A 716 -32.01 -10.93 -6.15
CA VAL A 716 -32.09 -10.93 -7.63
C VAL A 716 -30.72 -11.27 -8.24
N VAL A 717 -29.68 -10.58 -7.79
CA VAL A 717 -28.31 -10.77 -8.28
C VAL A 717 -27.78 -12.15 -7.88
N GLY A 718 -28.03 -12.57 -6.64
CA GLY A 718 -27.63 -13.90 -6.16
C GLY A 718 -28.30 -15.04 -6.95
N LYS A 719 -29.59 -14.93 -7.28
CA LYS A 719 -30.29 -15.93 -8.12
C LYS A 719 -29.70 -15.99 -9.52
N ALA A 720 -29.32 -14.84 -10.07
CA ALA A 720 -28.65 -14.75 -11.36
C ALA A 720 -27.24 -15.40 -11.32
N LEU A 721 -26.48 -15.17 -10.25
CA LEU A 721 -25.20 -15.85 -10.03
C LEU A 721 -25.35 -17.36 -9.87
N ALA A 722 -26.33 -17.81 -9.07
CA ALA A 722 -26.63 -19.23 -8.87
C ALA A 722 -26.99 -19.93 -10.20
N TRP A 723 -27.69 -19.23 -11.09
CA TRP A 723 -28.00 -19.73 -12.44
C TRP A 723 -26.75 -19.93 -13.30
N VAL A 724 -25.81 -18.99 -13.28
CA VAL A 724 -24.54 -19.12 -14.02
C VAL A 724 -23.71 -20.27 -13.46
N LEU A 725 -23.51 -20.29 -12.14
CA LEU A 725 -22.62 -21.27 -11.48
C LEU A 725 -23.14 -22.70 -11.50
N SER A 726 -24.45 -22.89 -11.73
CA SER A 726 -25.04 -24.21 -11.90
C SER A 726 -24.96 -24.75 -13.33
N GLY A 727 -24.50 -23.97 -14.31
CA GLY A 727 -24.52 -24.36 -15.72
C GLY A 727 -25.88 -24.20 -16.40
N GLY A 728 -26.81 -23.49 -15.75
CA GLY A 728 -28.14 -23.19 -16.28
C GLY A 728 -29.06 -24.42 -16.32
N LYS A 729 -29.42 -24.88 -17.52
CA LYS A 729 -30.37 -26.00 -17.74
C LYS A 729 -29.70 -27.37 -17.88
N THR A 730 -28.39 -27.47 -17.70
CA THR A 730 -27.66 -28.73 -17.84
C THR A 730 -28.04 -29.74 -16.74
N ASP A 731 -27.57 -30.96 -16.88
CA ASP A 731 -27.64 -32.02 -15.87
C ASP A 731 -26.23 -32.50 -15.50
N ILE A 732 -26.08 -33.10 -14.32
CA ILE A 732 -24.80 -33.63 -13.84
C ILE A 732 -24.20 -34.72 -14.77
N THR A 733 -25.05 -35.39 -15.55
CA THR A 733 -24.63 -36.39 -16.53
C THR A 733 -24.15 -35.80 -17.85
N GLU A 734 -24.33 -34.49 -18.05
CA GLU A 734 -23.92 -33.77 -19.24
C GLU A 734 -22.61 -33.02 -19.00
N THR A 735 -21.83 -32.89 -20.06
CA THR A 735 -20.62 -32.08 -20.08
C THR A 735 -20.88 -30.80 -20.86
N ILE A 736 -20.51 -29.66 -20.29
CA ILE A 736 -20.62 -28.34 -20.91
C ILE A 736 -19.23 -27.74 -21.13
N THR A 737 -19.11 -26.91 -22.16
CA THR A 737 -17.86 -26.24 -22.52
C THR A 737 -17.70 -24.89 -21.82
N GLU A 738 -16.48 -24.34 -21.86
CA GLU A 738 -16.22 -22.95 -21.46
C GLU A 738 -17.14 -21.94 -22.16
N ASP A 739 -17.39 -22.12 -23.47
CA ASP A 739 -18.22 -21.21 -24.25
C ASP A 739 -19.68 -21.19 -23.80
N HIS A 740 -20.19 -22.33 -23.31
CA HIS A 740 -21.51 -22.40 -22.71
C HIS A 740 -21.59 -21.55 -21.45
N LEU A 741 -20.63 -21.67 -20.52
CA LEU A 741 -20.58 -20.85 -19.31
C LEU A 741 -20.40 -19.36 -19.62
N LEU A 742 -19.50 -19.02 -20.55
CA LEU A 742 -19.32 -17.63 -21.01
C LEU A 742 -20.61 -17.05 -21.61
N SER A 743 -21.41 -17.87 -22.30
CA SER A 743 -22.72 -17.44 -22.81
C SER A 743 -23.73 -17.14 -21.69
N LEU A 744 -23.71 -17.92 -20.61
CA LEU A 744 -24.56 -17.71 -19.44
C LEU A 744 -24.16 -16.42 -18.70
N GLU A 745 -22.88 -16.24 -18.43
CA GLU A 745 -22.31 -15.01 -17.86
C GLU A 745 -22.76 -13.77 -18.67
N ARG A 746 -22.51 -13.78 -19.98
CA ARG A 746 -22.81 -12.66 -20.89
C ARG A 746 -24.30 -12.35 -20.94
N ARG A 747 -25.15 -13.36 -21.02
CA ARG A 747 -26.61 -13.15 -20.97
C ARG A 747 -27.03 -12.54 -19.64
N THR A 748 -26.47 -13.04 -18.55
CA THR A 748 -26.87 -12.67 -17.18
C THR A 748 -26.50 -11.22 -16.87
N ILE A 749 -25.28 -10.78 -17.19
CA ILE A 749 -24.87 -9.39 -16.97
C ILE A 749 -25.72 -8.39 -17.76
N VAL A 750 -26.08 -8.71 -19.00
CA VAL A 750 -26.95 -7.87 -19.84
C VAL A 750 -28.37 -7.77 -19.24
N GLU A 751 -28.92 -8.88 -18.73
CA GLU A 751 -30.22 -8.86 -18.06
C GLU A 751 -30.22 -8.09 -16.74
N LEU A 752 -29.12 -8.15 -15.98
CA LEU A 752 -28.96 -7.38 -14.74
C LEU A 752 -28.82 -5.88 -15.01
N LEU A 753 -28.14 -5.48 -16.09
CA LEU A 753 -28.01 -4.07 -16.49
C LEU A 753 -29.34 -3.44 -16.94
N LYS A 754 -30.36 -4.24 -17.27
CA LYS A 754 -31.72 -3.75 -17.55
C LYS A 754 -32.51 -3.42 -16.28
N LYS A 755 -32.01 -3.75 -15.09
CA LYS A 755 -32.72 -3.56 -13.81
C LYS A 755 -32.38 -2.19 -13.22
N SER A 756 -33.39 -1.38 -12.92
CA SER A 756 -33.20 -0.07 -12.28
C SER A 756 -32.39 -0.14 -10.98
N PRO A 757 -32.62 -1.09 -10.05
CA PRO A 757 -31.82 -1.17 -8.83
C PRO A 757 -30.32 -1.43 -9.07
N THR A 758 -29.95 -2.09 -10.18
CA THR A 758 -28.55 -2.26 -10.60
C THR A 758 -27.97 -0.94 -11.06
N LEU A 759 -28.72 -0.16 -11.87
CA LEU A 759 -28.27 1.16 -12.33
C LEU A 759 -28.08 2.11 -11.15
N ASP A 760 -28.98 2.10 -10.17
CA ASP A 760 -28.86 2.89 -8.94
C ASP A 760 -27.59 2.52 -8.16
N ARG A 761 -27.24 1.22 -8.08
CA ARG A 761 -26.00 0.76 -7.43
C ARG A 761 -24.75 1.25 -8.16
N ILE A 762 -24.75 1.21 -9.50
CA ILE A 762 -23.63 1.68 -10.31
C ILE A 762 -23.46 3.20 -10.16
N GLU A 763 -24.55 3.97 -10.26
CA GLU A 763 -24.55 5.42 -10.09
C GLU A 763 -24.04 5.80 -8.69
N HIS A 764 -24.59 5.18 -7.64
CA HIS A 764 -24.15 5.44 -6.27
C HIS A 764 -22.67 5.10 -6.03
N MET A 765 -22.16 4.02 -6.62
CA MET A 765 -20.75 3.65 -6.56
C MET A 765 -19.87 4.70 -7.26
N LEU A 766 -20.28 5.19 -8.43
CA LEU A 766 -19.55 6.23 -9.17
C LEU A 766 -19.53 7.57 -8.42
N GLU A 767 -20.63 7.92 -7.75
CA GLU A 767 -20.75 9.17 -6.99
C GLU A 767 -20.02 9.12 -5.63
N THR A 768 -20.17 8.02 -4.90
CA THR A 768 -19.78 7.94 -3.48
C THR A 768 -18.57 7.05 -3.22
N GLY A 769 -18.22 6.18 -4.16
CA GLY A 769 -17.23 5.11 -3.98
C GLY A 769 -17.67 4.04 -2.98
N LYS A 770 -18.97 3.92 -2.69
CA LYS A 770 -19.53 2.94 -1.74
C LYS A 770 -20.65 2.13 -2.39
N PRO A 771 -20.82 0.85 -2.01
CA PRO A 771 -21.97 0.06 -2.44
C PRO A 771 -23.29 0.63 -1.92
N LEU A 772 -24.32 0.65 -2.77
CA LEU A 772 -25.70 0.90 -2.37
C LEU A 772 -26.37 -0.41 -1.98
N ARG A 773 -27.11 -0.40 -0.86
CA ARG A 773 -27.89 -1.56 -0.37
C ARG A 773 -29.38 -1.26 -0.53
N ASN A 774 -29.89 -1.51 -1.74
CA ASN A 774 -31.31 -1.43 -2.12
C ASN A 774 -31.90 -2.81 -2.42
#